data_AF-A0A0N0J9N4-F1
#
_entry.id   AF-A0A0N0J9N4-F1
#
_cell.length_a   1.000
_cell.length_b   1.000
_cell.length_c   1.000
_cell.angle_alpha   90.00
_cell.angle_beta   90.00
_cell.angle_gamma   90.00
#
_symmetry.space_group_name_H-M   'P 1'
#
loop_
_entity.id
_entity.type
_entity.pdbx_description
1 polymer ?
#
loop_
_entity_poly.entity_id
_entity_poly.type
_entity_poly.pdbx_seq_one_letter_code
_entity_poly.pdbx_strand_id
1 'polypeptide(L)'
;MIIYQADKRQFLQHVLRDDIEDVMSRHFRAATGRGVGPSELNAWKHSLFEMSKVLQDEEIPDDAAIGIEYQLPQTSRRIDFIIAGEDDTRRQKVVIVELKQWSESRRSEKDAIVWARRGGRAGEQEGPHPSYQAWSYAAYLQDFNTGVQDSGLALQPCAYLHNHPRDGEIDHPHYQAHIERAPLFLKRERERLAEFIRRHIRHGDRRGALYTLENGRIRPSKMLADSVQGLLQGKPEFVLIDAQKLVFETVLAADARAAARKQVLIVRGGPGTGKSVLAINLLAALLARGRNARYVSKNAAPRAVYEARLTGTFTKTRISNLFSGSGAFVNETADTHDTLIVDEAHRLNAKSGLYRNLGENQVRELIQAARCTVFFVDDDQVVTVHDIGHSGELRRHAEAAGAEITELQLDSQFRCNGSDGYLQWLDDLLGIRETAHPQLDPREFDFRVFDDPAQLHAVIERRNRGNNRSRVVAGYCWAWPSKRDPAAWDIEMPAFGYRRRWNLDKDGSLWIVTPGSVDQVGCIHTCQGLELDVVGVIIGPDLALRDGRIVVDASKRASSDQSVRGLRQMSRDRPAEAAVLAERIVKNTYRTLMSRGMKGCYVYCVDAALAEHLRSRLAAPAAQPAPPPAAEPARPLRLVSEAERRAGVPAAPLVSLRFAAGAFSEGQALDEGAEAWVALPDWVAPAPGLFVAQVEGESMNRRIPGGSWNLFRAAPAGTREGKIVVVQHRGIADPDTGGRYTLKRYRSEKVADEAGGWRHTRIVLQPESDQPGYAPIVLELGPEQDEVQVVAEWLMTMPPHGDG
;
A
#
# COMPACT_ATOMS: atom_id res chain seq x y z
N MET A 1 -3.66 9.68 5.81
CA MET A 1 -3.48 11.13 6.00
C MET A 1 -4.77 11.69 6.57
N ILE A 2 -4.71 12.46 7.65
CA ILE A 2 -5.86 13.19 8.20
C ILE A 2 -5.83 14.64 7.66
N ILE A 3 -6.95 15.18 7.20
CA ILE A 3 -7.00 16.57 6.70
C ILE A 3 -6.99 17.58 7.85
N TYR A 4 -7.80 17.33 8.88
CA TYR A 4 -7.91 18.20 10.05
C TYR A 4 -7.67 17.41 11.33
N GLN A 5 -6.83 17.96 12.19
CA GLN A 5 -6.49 17.40 13.50
C GLN A 5 -6.54 18.50 14.55
N ALA A 6 -7.15 18.20 15.70
CA ALA A 6 -7.20 19.06 16.87
C ALA A 6 -7.58 18.24 18.11
N ASP A 7 -7.51 18.81 19.30
CA ASP A 7 -8.24 18.26 20.45
C ASP A 7 -9.73 18.67 20.41
N LYS A 8 -10.56 18.02 21.23
CA LYS A 8 -12.01 18.31 21.32
C LYS A 8 -12.25 19.78 21.60
N ARG A 9 -11.50 20.38 22.54
CA ARG A 9 -11.68 21.78 22.94
C ARG A 9 -11.47 22.73 21.76
N GLN A 10 -10.38 22.56 21.03
CA GLN A 10 -10.06 23.36 19.86
C GLN A 10 -11.05 23.11 18.72
N PHE A 11 -11.48 21.86 18.49
CA PHE A 11 -12.53 21.56 17.53
C PHE A 11 -13.83 22.30 17.83
N LEU A 12 -14.30 22.28 19.09
CA LEU A 12 -15.49 23.00 19.51
C LEU A 12 -15.33 24.51 19.33
N GLN A 13 -14.14 25.05 19.61
CA GLN A 13 -13.84 26.45 19.34
C GLN A 13 -13.98 26.77 17.85
N HIS A 14 -13.36 25.99 16.97
CA HIS A 14 -13.41 26.24 15.53
C HIS A 14 -14.84 26.18 14.98
N VAL A 15 -15.67 25.24 15.44
CA VAL A 15 -17.07 25.11 15.00
C VAL A 15 -17.95 26.25 15.51
N LEU A 16 -17.74 26.69 16.75
CA LEU A 16 -18.62 27.67 17.39
C LEU A 16 -18.18 29.13 17.18
N ARG A 17 -16.92 29.36 16.81
CA ARG A 17 -16.32 30.71 16.76
C ARG A 17 -15.56 31.05 15.48
N ASP A 18 -15.00 30.07 14.76
CA ASP A 18 -14.03 30.32 13.68
C ASP A 18 -14.43 29.72 12.32
N ASP A 19 -15.74 29.55 12.07
CA ASP A 19 -16.32 28.98 10.83
C ASP A 19 -15.58 27.72 10.33
N ILE A 20 -15.93 26.56 10.88
CA ILE A 20 -15.23 25.29 10.64
C ILE A 20 -15.08 24.93 9.15
N GLU A 21 -16.03 25.28 8.29
CA GLU A 21 -15.94 25.04 6.85
C GLU A 21 -14.73 25.74 6.20
N ASP A 22 -14.38 26.94 6.67
CA ASP A 22 -13.25 27.70 6.17
C ASP A 22 -11.93 27.16 6.72
N VAL A 23 -11.93 26.72 7.98
CA VAL A 23 -10.80 25.99 8.58
C VAL A 23 -10.53 24.72 7.77
N MET A 24 -11.55 23.88 7.57
CA MET A 24 -11.46 22.65 6.76
C MET A 24 -10.99 22.94 5.34
N SER A 25 -11.50 23.98 4.69
CA SER A 25 -11.08 24.40 3.34
C SER A 25 -9.59 24.73 3.27
N ARG A 26 -9.07 25.47 4.26
CA ARG A 26 -7.63 25.78 4.35
C ARG A 26 -6.79 24.53 4.54
N HIS A 27 -7.20 23.66 5.48
CA HIS A 27 -6.52 22.39 5.74
C HIS A 27 -6.54 21.46 4.52
N PHE A 28 -7.68 21.34 3.83
CA PHE A 28 -7.82 20.54 2.62
C PHE A 28 -6.94 21.07 1.50
N ARG A 29 -6.92 22.40 1.29
CA ARG A 29 -6.06 23.03 0.28
C ARG A 29 -4.59 22.84 0.60
N ALA A 30 -4.19 22.94 1.87
CA ALA A 30 -2.81 22.68 2.29
C ALA A 30 -2.42 21.21 2.06
N ALA A 31 -3.30 20.27 2.37
CA ALA A 31 -3.02 18.84 2.24
C ALA A 31 -3.08 18.32 0.80
N THR A 32 -3.92 18.89 -0.07
CA THR A 32 -4.20 18.35 -1.41
C THR A 32 -3.78 19.27 -2.56
N GLY A 33 -3.47 20.54 -2.28
CA GLY A 33 -3.24 21.58 -3.30
C GLY A 33 -4.50 22.02 -4.06
N ARG A 34 -5.68 21.42 -3.79
CA ARG A 34 -6.93 21.68 -4.51
C ARG A 34 -7.92 22.48 -3.67
N GLY A 35 -8.79 23.22 -4.35
CA GLY A 35 -9.93 23.89 -3.73
C GLY A 35 -11.12 22.95 -3.55
N VAL A 36 -12.04 23.35 -2.68
CA VAL A 36 -13.23 22.58 -2.29
C VAL A 36 -14.46 23.18 -2.96
N GLY A 37 -15.40 22.34 -3.41
CA GLY A 37 -16.65 22.80 -4.03
C GLY A 37 -17.66 23.32 -3.00
N PRO A 38 -18.63 24.18 -3.39
CA PRO A 38 -19.63 24.72 -2.46
C PRO A 38 -20.48 23.65 -1.75
N SER A 39 -20.77 22.54 -2.42
CA SER A 39 -21.53 21.43 -1.82
C SER A 39 -20.79 20.75 -0.67
N GLU A 40 -19.46 20.65 -0.78
CA GLU A 40 -18.61 19.98 0.20
C GLU A 40 -18.38 20.91 1.41
N LEU A 41 -18.19 22.21 1.18
CA LEU A 41 -18.18 23.21 2.27
C LEU A 41 -19.47 23.20 3.09
N ASN A 42 -20.63 23.19 2.42
CA ASN A 42 -21.92 23.09 3.09
C ASN A 42 -22.06 21.77 3.86
N ALA A 43 -21.55 20.67 3.29
CA ALA A 43 -21.59 19.37 3.95
C ALA A 43 -20.78 19.38 5.26
N TRP A 44 -19.59 19.97 5.27
CA TRP A 44 -18.78 20.13 6.49
C TRP A 44 -19.48 21.04 7.49
N LYS A 45 -19.96 22.21 7.07
CA LYS A 45 -20.69 23.15 7.94
C LYS A 45 -21.81 22.46 8.70
N HIS A 46 -22.67 21.72 8.00
CA HIS A 46 -23.82 21.07 8.62
C HIS A 46 -23.44 19.86 9.47
N SER A 47 -22.60 18.96 8.96
CA SER A 47 -22.29 17.69 9.64
C SER A 47 -21.41 17.90 10.88
N LEU A 48 -20.42 18.80 10.79
CA LEU A 48 -19.51 19.09 11.89
C LEU A 48 -20.20 19.90 13.01
N PHE A 49 -21.17 20.75 12.66
CA PHE A 49 -22.03 21.41 13.64
C PHE A 49 -22.95 20.44 14.39
N GLU A 50 -23.38 19.35 13.76
CA GLU A 50 -24.13 18.30 14.46
C GLU A 50 -23.23 17.50 15.39
N MET A 51 -21.98 17.20 14.99
CA MET A 51 -20.99 16.57 15.86
C MET A 51 -20.57 17.46 17.04
N SER A 52 -20.47 18.78 16.87
CA SER A 52 -20.12 19.67 17.99
C SER A 52 -21.17 19.63 19.11
N LYS A 53 -22.45 19.48 18.78
CA LYS A 53 -23.53 19.31 19.78
C LYS A 53 -23.37 18.01 20.58
N VAL A 54 -22.90 16.94 19.95
CA VAL A 54 -22.63 15.66 20.62
C VAL A 54 -21.41 15.77 21.53
N LEU A 55 -20.36 16.45 21.06
CA LEU A 55 -19.09 16.59 21.79
C LEU A 55 -19.14 17.64 22.91
N GLN A 56 -20.23 18.40 23.07
CA GLN A 56 -20.42 19.31 24.21
C GLN A 56 -20.59 18.58 25.55
N ASP A 57 -20.85 17.26 25.53
CA ASP A 57 -20.86 16.44 26.74
C ASP A 57 -19.51 16.53 27.49
N GLU A 58 -19.56 16.97 28.75
CA GLU A 58 -18.39 17.19 29.60
C GLU A 58 -17.70 15.88 30.03
N GLU A 59 -18.39 14.74 29.98
CA GLU A 59 -17.78 13.44 30.24
C GLU A 59 -16.87 12.97 29.10
N ILE A 60 -16.99 13.56 27.91
CA ILE A 60 -16.03 13.35 26.83
C ILE A 60 -14.83 14.27 27.09
N PRO A 61 -13.61 13.76 27.28
CA PRO A 61 -12.46 14.58 27.67
C PRO A 61 -12.12 15.67 26.65
N ASP A 62 -11.83 16.87 27.13
CA ASP A 62 -11.39 18.00 26.30
C ASP A 62 -10.10 17.72 25.52
N ASP A 63 -9.22 16.89 26.09
CA ASP A 63 -7.95 16.45 25.50
C ASP A 63 -8.11 15.18 24.63
N ALA A 64 -9.33 14.76 24.29
CA ALA A 64 -9.56 13.74 23.26
C ALA A 64 -9.16 14.28 21.88
N ALA A 65 -8.44 13.49 21.09
CA ALA A 65 -7.99 13.91 19.78
C ALA A 65 -9.09 13.70 18.73
N ILE A 66 -9.26 14.68 17.85
CA ILE A 66 -10.24 14.71 16.77
C ILE A 66 -9.51 14.66 15.44
N GLY A 67 -9.90 13.73 14.58
CA GLY A 67 -9.46 13.64 13.19
C GLY A 67 -10.65 13.72 12.24
N ILE A 68 -10.54 14.50 11.16
CA ILE A 68 -11.63 14.66 10.18
C ILE A 68 -11.08 14.39 8.78
N GLU A 69 -11.88 13.74 7.93
CA GLU A 69 -11.52 13.36 6.55
C GLU A 69 -10.24 12.50 6.53
N TYR A 70 -10.19 11.44 7.35
CA TYR A 70 -9.04 10.53 7.35
C TYR A 70 -9.08 9.60 6.13
N GLN A 71 -8.13 9.79 5.23
CA GLN A 71 -8.01 8.94 4.05
C GLN A 71 -7.51 7.55 4.43
N LEU A 72 -8.34 6.55 4.11
CA LEU A 72 -8.00 5.15 4.28
C LEU A 72 -6.78 4.79 3.40
N PRO A 73 -5.81 4.04 3.94
CA PRO A 73 -4.68 3.55 3.17
C PRO A 73 -5.13 2.87 1.88
N GLN A 74 -4.44 3.11 0.77
CA GLN A 74 -4.68 2.41 -0.50
C GLN A 74 -6.11 2.52 -1.08
N THR A 75 -6.92 3.49 -0.64
CA THR A 75 -8.23 3.78 -1.21
C THR A 75 -8.49 5.29 -1.31
N SER A 76 -9.35 5.70 -2.25
CA SER A 76 -9.83 7.08 -2.35
C SER A 76 -10.85 7.44 -1.27
N ARG A 77 -11.18 6.51 -0.38
CA ARG A 77 -12.22 6.65 0.64
C ARG A 77 -11.68 7.32 1.88
N ARG A 78 -12.55 8.06 2.55
CA ARG A 78 -12.23 8.84 3.74
C ARG A 78 -13.23 8.48 4.83
N ILE A 79 -12.73 8.38 6.05
CA ILE A 79 -13.54 8.35 7.26
C ILE A 79 -13.88 9.80 7.59
N ASP A 80 -15.17 10.08 7.75
CA ASP A 80 -15.66 11.44 7.97
C ASP A 80 -15.13 12.04 9.27
N PHE A 81 -15.25 11.29 10.38
CA PHE A 81 -14.90 11.80 11.71
C PHE A 81 -14.33 10.71 12.61
N ILE A 82 -13.28 11.06 13.36
CA ILE A 82 -12.54 10.18 14.27
C ILE A 82 -12.40 10.88 15.62
N ILE A 83 -12.63 10.12 16.70
CA ILE A 83 -12.36 10.55 18.08
C ILE A 83 -11.42 9.53 18.71
N ALA A 84 -10.26 9.95 19.18
CA ALA A 84 -9.26 9.10 19.78
C ALA A 84 -8.99 9.49 21.24
N GLY A 85 -8.68 8.48 22.05
CA GLY A 85 -8.41 8.63 23.48
C GLY A 85 -8.23 7.27 24.14
N GLU A 86 -8.55 7.18 25.42
CA GLU A 86 -8.40 5.94 26.21
C GLU A 86 -9.69 5.57 26.94
N ASP A 87 -9.92 4.28 27.15
CA ASP A 87 -11.00 3.80 28.01
C ASP A 87 -10.65 3.82 29.51
N ASP A 88 -11.57 3.37 30.36
CA ASP A 88 -11.38 3.29 31.82
C ASP A 88 -10.15 2.44 32.23
N THR A 89 -9.71 1.53 31.36
CA THR A 89 -8.53 0.66 31.59
C THR A 89 -7.23 1.23 31.01
N ARG A 90 -7.24 2.48 30.53
CA ARG A 90 -6.11 3.15 29.85
C ARG A 90 -5.71 2.47 28.55
N ARG A 91 -6.63 1.73 27.91
CA ARG A 91 -6.40 1.16 26.59
C ARG A 91 -6.76 2.20 25.53
N GLN A 92 -5.88 2.40 24.56
CA GLN A 92 -6.13 3.30 23.44
C GLN A 92 -7.35 2.84 22.62
N LYS A 93 -8.26 3.77 22.37
CA LYS A 93 -9.47 3.57 21.57
C LYS A 93 -9.63 4.65 20.53
N VAL A 94 -10.25 4.27 19.42
CA VAL A 94 -10.61 5.18 18.33
C VAL A 94 -12.05 4.91 17.96
N VAL A 95 -12.91 5.91 18.14
CA VAL A 95 -14.28 5.91 17.62
C VAL A 95 -14.25 6.44 16.18
N ILE A 96 -14.77 5.64 15.26
CA ILE A 96 -14.87 5.96 13.82
C ILE A 96 -16.34 6.27 13.56
N VAL A 97 -16.65 7.49 13.10
CA VAL A 97 -18.03 7.93 12.84
C VAL A 97 -18.19 8.20 11.35
N GLU A 98 -19.07 7.43 10.71
CA GLU A 98 -19.56 7.74 9.37
C GLU A 98 -20.73 8.71 9.47
N LEU A 99 -20.62 9.89 8.84
CA LEU A 99 -21.61 10.96 8.91
C LEU A 99 -22.43 11.01 7.63
N LYS A 100 -23.76 10.98 7.77
CA LYS A 100 -24.68 11.16 6.65
C LYS A 100 -25.73 12.21 6.95
N GLN A 101 -25.94 13.08 5.97
CA GLN A 101 -26.94 14.15 6.01
C GLN A 101 -28.33 13.70 5.54
N TRP A 102 -28.56 12.39 5.37
CA TRP A 102 -29.79 11.86 4.79
C TRP A 102 -31.00 12.17 5.68
N SER A 103 -32.09 12.62 5.07
CA SER A 103 -33.38 12.81 5.75
C SER A 103 -34.38 11.68 5.46
N GLU A 104 -34.14 10.92 4.40
CA GLU A 104 -35.00 9.86 3.90
C GLU A 104 -34.12 8.75 3.31
N SER A 105 -34.59 7.51 3.42
CA SER A 105 -34.01 6.34 2.77
C SER A 105 -35.10 5.31 2.50
N ARG A 106 -34.78 4.32 1.67
CA ARG A 106 -35.65 3.19 1.38
C ARG A 106 -34.87 1.90 1.43
N ARG A 107 -35.45 0.87 2.04
CA ARG A 107 -34.84 -0.44 2.16
C ARG A 107 -34.56 -1.06 0.78
N SER A 108 -33.37 -1.68 0.64
CA SER A 108 -33.07 -2.60 -0.46
C SER A 108 -33.25 -4.05 0.03
N GLU A 109 -33.57 -4.95 -0.88
CA GLU A 109 -33.58 -6.39 -0.58
C GLU A 109 -32.16 -6.97 -0.51
N LYS A 110 -31.17 -6.23 -1.05
CA LYS A 110 -29.75 -6.58 -1.05
C LYS A 110 -29.16 -6.45 0.35
N ASP A 111 -28.24 -7.35 0.71
CA ASP A 111 -27.59 -7.32 2.03
C ASP A 111 -26.74 -6.05 2.19
N ALA A 112 -26.91 -5.33 3.30
CA ALA A 112 -26.14 -4.12 3.60
C ALA A 112 -26.19 -3.00 2.53
N ILE A 113 -27.21 -2.99 1.67
CA ILE A 113 -27.43 -1.93 0.66
C ILE A 113 -28.73 -1.18 0.98
N VAL A 114 -28.73 0.13 0.76
CA VAL A 114 -29.88 1.00 0.97
C VAL A 114 -30.00 2.04 -0.13
N TRP A 115 -31.23 2.41 -0.46
CA TRP A 115 -31.54 3.53 -1.35
C TRP A 115 -31.57 4.82 -0.53
N ALA A 116 -30.85 5.84 -0.99
CA ALA A 116 -30.88 7.15 -0.36
C ALA A 116 -30.57 8.26 -1.37
N ARG A 117 -30.97 9.50 -1.04
CA ARG A 117 -30.48 10.69 -1.75
C ARG A 117 -29.11 11.07 -1.22
N ARG A 118 -28.07 10.74 -1.99
CA ARG A 118 -26.66 10.89 -1.59
C ARG A 118 -26.05 12.26 -1.95
N GLY A 119 -26.90 13.28 -2.15
CA GLY A 119 -26.49 14.64 -2.53
C GLY A 119 -26.32 14.83 -4.05
N GLY A 120 -26.17 16.10 -4.47
CA GLY A 120 -26.04 16.48 -5.89
C GLY A 120 -27.35 16.50 -6.66
N ARG A 121 -27.25 16.57 -8.00
CA ARG A 121 -28.42 16.56 -8.92
C ARG A 121 -28.94 15.16 -9.23
N ALA A 122 -28.17 14.14 -8.87
CA ALA A 122 -28.55 12.76 -9.09
C ALA A 122 -29.59 12.35 -8.02
N GLY A 123 -30.66 11.68 -8.44
CA GLY A 123 -31.76 11.29 -7.58
C GLY A 123 -31.40 10.23 -6.54
N GLU A 124 -32.40 9.48 -6.10
CA GLU A 124 -32.21 8.34 -5.20
C GLU A 124 -31.29 7.29 -5.84
N GLN A 125 -30.31 6.79 -5.09
CA GLN A 125 -29.33 5.81 -5.56
C GLN A 125 -29.06 4.75 -4.49
N GLU A 126 -28.77 3.52 -4.93
CA GLU A 126 -28.28 2.47 -4.07
C GLU A 126 -26.83 2.71 -3.65
N GLY A 127 -26.50 2.20 -2.48
CA GLY A 127 -25.14 1.99 -2.04
C GLY A 127 -25.11 1.36 -0.65
N PRO A 128 -23.93 1.24 -0.04
CA PRO A 128 -23.81 0.62 1.26
C PRO A 128 -24.67 1.32 2.32
N HIS A 129 -25.16 0.50 3.25
CA HIS A 129 -25.73 0.94 4.51
C HIS A 129 -24.64 1.61 5.35
N PRO A 130 -24.91 2.76 6.00
CA PRO A 130 -23.91 3.51 6.77
C PRO A 130 -23.20 2.70 7.87
N SER A 131 -23.91 1.81 8.59
CA SER A 131 -23.27 0.90 9.54
C SER A 131 -22.30 -0.09 8.88
N TYR A 132 -22.65 -0.65 7.73
CA TYR A 132 -21.73 -1.52 6.98
C TYR A 132 -20.50 -0.72 6.56
N GLN A 133 -20.69 0.51 6.08
CA GLN A 133 -19.62 1.39 5.65
C GLN A 133 -18.63 1.66 6.80
N ALA A 134 -19.11 2.16 7.94
CA ALA A 134 -18.29 2.42 9.13
C ALA A 134 -17.54 1.17 9.61
N TRP A 135 -18.23 0.03 9.71
CA TRP A 135 -17.61 -1.24 10.08
C TRP A 135 -16.55 -1.67 9.06
N SER A 136 -16.83 -1.54 7.77
CA SER A 136 -15.92 -1.95 6.71
C SER A 136 -14.62 -1.15 6.73
N TYR A 137 -14.70 0.15 7.07
CA TYR A 137 -13.53 1.01 7.22
C TYR A 137 -12.70 0.63 8.46
N ALA A 138 -13.34 0.32 9.59
CA ALA A 138 -12.64 -0.17 10.78
C ALA A 138 -11.96 -1.52 10.52
N ALA A 139 -12.67 -2.46 9.88
CA ALA A 139 -12.10 -3.76 9.51
C ALA A 139 -10.93 -3.61 8.52
N TYR A 140 -11.06 -2.71 7.56
CA TYR A 140 -9.97 -2.37 6.64
C TYR A 140 -8.73 -1.85 7.39
N LEU A 141 -8.90 -0.92 8.33
CA LEU A 141 -7.77 -0.41 9.13
C LEU A 141 -7.13 -1.49 10.00
N GLN A 142 -7.93 -2.39 10.57
CA GLN A 142 -7.41 -3.53 11.32
C GLN A 142 -6.56 -4.46 10.46
N ASP A 143 -6.90 -4.66 9.18
CA ASP A 143 -6.14 -5.54 8.28
C ASP A 143 -4.85 -4.89 7.74
N PHE A 144 -4.85 -3.56 7.57
CA PHE A 144 -3.83 -2.84 6.80
C PHE A 144 -2.91 -1.95 7.62
N ASN A 145 -3.26 -1.57 8.85
CA ASN A 145 -2.45 -0.66 9.65
C ASN A 145 -1.72 -1.44 10.76
N THR A 146 -0.39 -1.54 10.65
CA THR A 146 0.43 -2.23 11.68
C THR A 146 0.34 -1.54 13.04
N GLY A 147 0.20 -0.21 13.05
CA GLY A 147 -0.07 0.54 14.27
C GLY A 147 -1.33 0.04 14.97
N VAL A 148 -2.40 -0.29 14.24
CA VAL A 148 -3.64 -0.84 14.82
C VAL A 148 -3.44 -2.27 15.32
N GLN A 149 -2.76 -3.13 14.55
CA GLN A 149 -2.54 -4.53 14.89
C GLN A 149 -1.62 -4.70 16.12
N ASP A 150 -0.49 -4.00 16.11
CA ASP A 150 0.61 -4.24 17.05
C ASP A 150 0.45 -3.46 18.36
N SER A 151 -0.21 -2.29 18.35
CA SER A 151 -0.45 -1.49 19.56
C SER A 151 -1.68 -1.94 20.37
N GLY A 152 -2.47 -2.88 19.83
CA GLY A 152 -3.73 -3.29 20.45
C GLY A 152 -4.81 -2.21 20.43
N LEU A 153 -4.69 -1.20 19.56
CA LEU A 153 -5.65 -0.12 19.36
C LEU A 153 -7.04 -0.67 19.04
N ALA A 154 -8.04 -0.32 19.85
CA ALA A 154 -9.41 -0.79 19.62
C ALA A 154 -10.20 0.23 18.80
N LEU A 155 -10.60 -0.17 17.59
CA LEU A 155 -11.47 0.64 16.73
C LEU A 155 -12.95 0.38 17.06
N GLN A 156 -13.75 1.43 17.17
CA GLN A 156 -15.16 1.42 17.53
C GLN A 156 -15.97 2.16 16.44
N PRO A 157 -16.42 1.45 15.40
CA PRO A 157 -17.18 2.08 14.32
C PRO A 157 -18.63 2.37 14.71
N CYS A 158 -19.18 3.47 14.21
CA CYS A 158 -20.60 3.79 14.26
C CYS A 158 -21.00 4.68 13.08
N ALA A 159 -22.31 4.78 12.83
CA ALA A 159 -22.88 5.68 11.83
C ALA A 159 -23.83 6.68 12.48
N TYR A 160 -23.76 7.95 12.06
CA TYR A 160 -24.64 9.01 12.53
C TYR A 160 -25.36 9.72 11.37
N LEU A 161 -26.67 9.50 11.30
CA LEU A 161 -27.57 10.09 10.31
C LEU A 161 -28.36 11.23 10.97
N HIS A 162 -27.73 12.38 11.07
CA HIS A 162 -28.20 13.47 11.93
C HIS A 162 -29.48 14.16 11.43
N ASN A 163 -29.90 13.91 10.19
CA ASN A 163 -31.16 14.42 9.63
C ASN A 163 -32.27 13.37 9.52
N HIS A 164 -31.96 12.08 9.73
CA HIS A 164 -32.88 10.98 9.44
C HIS A 164 -33.79 10.68 10.64
N PRO A 165 -35.12 10.61 10.47
CA PRO A 165 -36.02 10.12 11.52
C PRO A 165 -35.89 8.61 11.70
N ARG A 166 -36.40 8.05 12.80
CA ARG A 166 -36.51 6.61 12.97
C ARG A 166 -37.82 6.13 12.34
N ASP A 167 -37.78 5.69 11.10
CA ASP A 167 -38.94 5.30 10.28
C ASP A 167 -39.05 3.79 10.02
N GLY A 168 -38.07 2.99 10.48
CA GLY A 168 -38.06 1.54 10.30
C GLY A 168 -37.41 1.07 9.00
N GLU A 169 -37.03 1.98 8.09
CA GLU A 169 -36.40 1.63 6.82
C GLU A 169 -34.89 1.45 7.00
N ILE A 170 -34.22 2.45 7.60
CA ILE A 170 -32.76 2.43 7.79
C ILE A 170 -32.34 1.50 8.94
N ASP A 171 -33.19 1.31 9.94
CA ASP A 171 -32.97 0.43 11.10
C ASP A 171 -33.77 -0.87 11.03
N HIS A 172 -34.21 -1.25 9.82
CA HIS A 172 -34.95 -2.48 9.60
C HIS A 172 -34.18 -3.71 10.11
N PRO A 173 -34.84 -4.75 10.69
CA PRO A 173 -34.18 -5.96 11.19
C PRO A 173 -33.27 -6.68 10.17
N HIS A 174 -33.52 -6.48 8.87
CA HIS A 174 -32.66 -6.97 7.78
C HIS A 174 -31.20 -6.47 7.88
N TYR A 175 -30.97 -5.29 8.46
CA TYR A 175 -29.63 -4.72 8.64
C TYR A 175 -29.03 -4.95 10.03
N GLN A 176 -29.74 -5.65 10.91
CA GLN A 176 -29.38 -5.77 12.33
C GLN A 176 -27.96 -6.32 12.53
N ALA A 177 -27.55 -7.32 11.75
CA ALA A 177 -26.20 -7.89 11.81
C ALA A 177 -25.09 -6.87 11.51
N HIS A 178 -25.39 -5.82 10.72
CA HIS A 178 -24.44 -4.74 10.42
C HIS A 178 -24.52 -3.62 11.48
N ILE A 179 -25.72 -3.33 11.97
CA ILE A 179 -25.94 -2.35 13.05
C ILE A 179 -25.27 -2.80 14.37
N GLU A 180 -25.25 -4.10 14.65
CA GLU A 180 -24.55 -4.66 15.82
C GLU A 180 -23.03 -4.47 15.74
N ARG A 181 -22.47 -4.50 14.53
CA ARG A 181 -21.03 -4.29 14.30
C ARG A 181 -20.65 -2.81 14.33
N ALA A 182 -21.55 -1.95 13.87
CA ALA A 182 -21.39 -0.49 13.89
C ALA A 182 -22.74 0.17 14.23
N PRO A 183 -22.96 0.57 15.49
CA PRO A 183 -24.22 1.13 15.94
C PRO A 183 -24.68 2.33 15.08
N LEU A 184 -25.99 2.41 14.87
CA LEU A 184 -26.64 3.46 14.09
C LEU A 184 -27.33 4.45 15.03
N PHE A 185 -27.00 5.73 14.85
CA PHE A 185 -27.61 6.85 15.58
C PHE A 185 -28.34 7.77 14.60
N LEU A 186 -29.55 8.20 14.97
CA LEU A 186 -30.43 9.01 14.12
C LEU A 186 -30.66 10.42 14.70
N LYS A 187 -31.43 11.27 14.01
CA LYS A 187 -31.61 12.71 14.29
C LYS A 187 -31.87 13.08 15.76
N ARG A 188 -32.63 12.28 16.51
CA ARG A 188 -33.02 12.55 17.91
C ARG A 188 -32.22 11.75 18.94
N GLU A 189 -31.08 11.20 18.54
CA GLU A 189 -30.31 10.24 19.35
C GLU A 189 -28.88 10.74 19.64
N ARG A 190 -28.69 12.06 19.61
CA ARG A 190 -27.43 12.72 19.96
C ARG A 190 -26.90 12.27 21.31
N GLU A 191 -27.78 12.20 22.32
CA GLU A 191 -27.43 11.74 23.66
C GLU A 191 -26.92 10.30 23.65
N ARG A 192 -27.59 9.40 22.92
CA ARG A 192 -27.15 7.99 22.79
C ARG A 192 -25.79 7.88 22.09
N LEU A 193 -25.48 8.78 21.16
CA LEU A 193 -24.17 8.84 20.53
C LEU A 193 -23.11 9.40 21.50
N ALA A 194 -23.43 10.43 22.28
CA ALA A 194 -22.55 10.95 23.32
C ALA A 194 -22.24 9.87 24.37
N GLU A 195 -23.26 9.14 24.83
CA GLU A 195 -23.14 7.95 25.70
C GLU A 195 -22.21 6.89 25.10
N PHE A 196 -22.37 6.59 23.82
CA PHE A 196 -21.50 5.67 23.12
C PHE A 196 -20.04 6.15 23.09
N ILE A 197 -19.81 7.43 22.80
CA ILE A 197 -18.46 8.02 22.76
C ILE A 197 -17.84 8.00 24.15
N ARG A 198 -18.50 8.55 25.18
CA ARG A 198 -17.96 8.62 26.55
C ARG A 198 -17.75 7.26 27.19
N ARG A 199 -18.48 6.23 26.76
CA ARG A 199 -18.22 4.84 27.19
C ARG A 199 -16.91 4.29 26.63
N HIS A 200 -16.48 4.75 25.46
CA HIS A 200 -15.25 4.27 24.80
C HIS A 200 -14.07 5.22 25.04
N ILE A 201 -14.31 6.51 25.22
CA ILE A 201 -13.32 7.56 25.40
C ILE A 201 -13.58 8.22 26.76
N ARG A 202 -12.84 7.75 27.77
CA ARG A 202 -12.91 8.16 29.18
C ARG A 202 -11.77 9.08 29.60
N HIS A 203 -10.65 8.99 28.90
CA HIS A 203 -9.52 9.90 29.05
C HIS A 203 -9.05 10.38 27.66
N GLY A 204 -8.44 11.56 27.60
CA GLY A 204 -7.93 12.11 26.35
C GLY A 204 -6.76 11.31 25.77
N ASP A 205 -6.27 11.74 24.61
CA ASP A 205 -5.33 10.98 23.79
C ASP A 205 -3.86 11.12 24.21
N ARG A 206 -3.56 10.81 25.47
CA ARG A 206 -2.22 11.02 26.06
C ARG A 206 -1.14 10.12 25.47
N ARG A 207 -1.53 8.94 24.96
CA ARG A 207 -0.62 7.96 24.34
C ARG A 207 -0.56 8.07 22.81
N GLY A 208 -1.23 9.06 22.22
CA GLY A 208 -1.17 9.32 20.77
C GLY A 208 -1.78 8.20 19.92
N ALA A 209 -3.00 7.79 20.22
CA ALA A 209 -3.81 6.86 19.43
C ALA A 209 -4.07 7.40 18.02
N LEU A 210 -4.40 8.70 17.90
CA LEU A 210 -4.59 9.32 16.58
C LEU A 210 -3.27 9.37 15.81
N TYR A 211 -2.17 9.71 16.49
CA TYR A 211 -0.83 9.68 15.91
C TYR A 211 -0.43 8.28 15.44
N THR A 212 -0.72 7.25 16.25
CA THR A 212 -0.47 5.83 15.91
C THR A 212 -1.28 5.40 14.69
N LEU A 213 -2.54 5.84 14.59
CA LEU A 213 -3.38 5.56 13.44
C LEU A 213 -2.86 6.25 12.15
N GLU A 214 -2.39 7.49 12.26
CA GLU A 214 -1.89 8.23 11.10
C GLU A 214 -0.51 7.78 10.64
N ASN A 215 0.41 7.56 11.58
CA ASN A 215 1.82 7.25 11.29
C ASN A 215 2.12 5.75 11.33
N GLY A 216 1.12 4.92 11.62
CA GLY A 216 1.23 3.47 11.56
C GLY A 216 1.66 3.02 10.16
N ARG A 217 2.65 2.12 10.09
CA ARG A 217 3.13 1.63 8.79
C ARG A 217 2.01 0.86 8.10
N ILE A 218 1.73 1.21 6.85
CA ILE A 218 0.77 0.49 6.03
C ILE A 218 1.38 -0.86 5.65
N ARG A 219 0.66 -1.93 5.94
CA ARG A 219 0.99 -3.27 5.49
C ARG A 219 0.61 -3.41 4.01
N PRO A 220 1.44 -4.04 3.17
CA PRO A 220 1.05 -4.36 1.81
C PRO A 220 -0.23 -5.19 1.79
N SER A 221 -1.13 -4.95 0.83
CA SER A 221 -2.33 -5.77 0.66
C SER A 221 -1.98 -7.25 0.54
N LYS A 222 -2.84 -8.10 1.09
CA LYS A 222 -2.77 -9.54 0.84
C LYS A 222 -2.86 -9.78 -0.66
N MET A 223 -1.93 -10.57 -1.21
CA MET A 223 -2.01 -10.96 -2.62
C MET A 223 -3.20 -11.91 -2.81
N LEU A 224 -4.01 -11.65 -3.83
CA LEU A 224 -5.18 -12.47 -4.14
C LEU A 224 -4.82 -13.95 -4.34
N ALA A 225 -3.71 -14.22 -5.02
CA ALA A 225 -3.22 -15.58 -5.26
C ALA A 225 -2.98 -16.37 -3.97
N ASP A 226 -2.56 -15.72 -2.89
CA ASP A 226 -2.32 -16.39 -1.60
C ASP A 226 -3.62 -16.61 -0.81
N SER A 227 -4.63 -15.78 -1.08
CA SER A 227 -5.90 -15.73 -0.34
C SER A 227 -7.01 -16.55 -1.00
N VAL A 228 -6.84 -16.96 -2.27
CA VAL A 228 -7.86 -17.68 -3.06
C VAL A 228 -8.34 -18.96 -2.38
N GLN A 229 -7.44 -19.69 -1.72
CA GLN A 229 -7.78 -20.91 -0.99
C GLN A 229 -8.71 -20.60 0.20
N GLY A 230 -8.36 -19.59 1.01
CA GLY A 230 -9.17 -19.17 2.16
C GLY A 230 -10.55 -18.68 1.72
N LEU A 231 -10.61 -17.86 0.67
CA LEU A 231 -11.86 -17.36 0.09
C LEU A 231 -12.80 -18.49 -0.35
N LEU A 232 -12.30 -19.47 -1.09
CA LEU A 232 -13.11 -20.62 -1.54
C LEU A 232 -13.50 -21.57 -0.41
N GLN A 233 -12.85 -21.48 0.76
CA GLN A 233 -13.23 -22.16 1.99
C GLN A 233 -14.17 -21.32 2.88
N GLY A 234 -14.60 -20.13 2.42
CA GLY A 234 -15.51 -19.26 3.14
C GLY A 234 -14.85 -18.37 4.20
N LYS A 235 -13.52 -18.25 4.20
CA LYS A 235 -12.81 -17.30 5.07
C LYS A 235 -12.96 -15.88 4.53
N PRO A 236 -13.31 -14.89 5.36
CA PRO A 236 -13.33 -13.49 4.94
C PRO A 236 -11.89 -12.98 4.83
N GLU A 237 -11.30 -13.05 3.62
CA GLU A 237 -9.93 -12.58 3.40
C GLU A 237 -9.85 -11.11 2.98
N PHE A 238 -10.92 -10.59 2.37
CA PHE A 238 -11.02 -9.21 1.88
C PHE A 238 -12.35 -8.57 2.29
N VAL A 239 -12.28 -7.41 2.92
CA VAL A 239 -13.46 -6.59 3.21
C VAL A 239 -13.83 -5.83 1.94
N LEU A 240 -15.07 -6.03 1.46
CA LEU A 240 -15.59 -5.30 0.30
C LEU A 240 -16.02 -3.90 0.74
N ILE A 241 -15.44 -2.87 0.15
CA ILE A 241 -15.75 -1.49 0.49
C ILE A 241 -16.59 -0.82 -0.61
N ASP A 242 -17.58 -0.03 -0.18
CA ASP A 242 -18.38 0.85 -1.03
C ASP A 242 -18.95 0.20 -2.31
N ALA A 243 -18.52 0.69 -3.48
CA ALA A 243 -18.95 0.21 -4.78
C ALA A 243 -18.73 -1.30 -4.95
N GLN A 244 -17.70 -1.89 -4.33
CA GLN A 244 -17.50 -3.33 -4.38
C GLN A 244 -18.63 -4.11 -3.72
N LYS A 245 -19.12 -3.64 -2.55
CA LYS A 245 -20.26 -4.28 -1.88
C LYS A 245 -21.53 -4.12 -2.71
N LEU A 246 -21.76 -2.94 -3.30
CA LEU A 246 -22.91 -2.74 -4.20
C LEU A 246 -22.85 -3.66 -5.42
N VAL A 247 -21.71 -3.77 -6.09
CA VAL A 247 -21.55 -4.68 -7.22
C VAL A 247 -21.76 -6.13 -6.80
N PHE A 248 -21.14 -6.53 -5.69
CA PHE A 248 -21.26 -7.89 -5.15
C PHE A 248 -22.73 -8.29 -4.96
N GLU A 249 -23.51 -7.48 -4.24
CA GLU A 249 -24.91 -7.77 -3.95
C GLU A 249 -25.80 -7.63 -5.19
N THR A 250 -25.47 -6.72 -6.10
CA THR A 250 -26.20 -6.57 -7.36
C THR A 250 -26.03 -7.79 -8.26
N VAL A 251 -24.83 -8.38 -8.31
CA VAL A 251 -24.60 -9.65 -9.03
C VAL A 251 -25.40 -10.78 -8.41
N LEU A 252 -25.41 -10.92 -7.08
CA LEU A 252 -26.19 -11.97 -6.41
C LEU A 252 -27.69 -11.83 -6.65
N ALA A 253 -28.21 -10.60 -6.60
CA ALA A 253 -29.60 -10.30 -6.93
C ALA A 253 -29.92 -10.57 -8.41
N ALA A 254 -28.99 -10.29 -9.33
CA ALA A 254 -29.15 -10.63 -10.74
C ALA A 254 -29.16 -12.14 -10.97
N ASP A 255 -28.24 -12.90 -10.37
CA ASP A 255 -28.22 -14.37 -10.45
C ASP A 255 -29.55 -14.99 -9.97
N ALA A 256 -30.14 -14.47 -8.89
CA ALA A 256 -31.46 -14.91 -8.43
C ALA A 256 -32.57 -14.65 -9.47
N ARG A 257 -32.50 -13.53 -10.20
CA ARG A 257 -33.46 -13.15 -11.25
C ARG A 257 -33.19 -13.85 -12.61
N ALA A 258 -32.00 -14.42 -12.79
CA ALA A 258 -31.60 -15.14 -13.99
C ALA A 258 -32.48 -16.37 -14.29
N ALA A 259 -33.28 -16.79 -13.31
CA ALA A 259 -34.32 -17.80 -13.49
C ALA A 259 -35.39 -17.38 -14.54
N ALA A 260 -35.79 -16.11 -14.53
CA ALA A 260 -36.88 -15.59 -15.35
C ALA A 260 -36.41 -14.91 -16.64
N ARG A 261 -35.28 -14.22 -16.59
CA ARG A 261 -34.72 -13.49 -17.73
C ARG A 261 -33.20 -13.53 -17.69
N LYS A 262 -32.56 -13.79 -18.83
CA LYS A 262 -31.10 -13.78 -18.96
C LYS A 262 -30.53 -12.45 -18.48
N GLN A 263 -29.49 -12.50 -17.66
CA GLN A 263 -28.87 -11.33 -17.04
C GLN A 263 -27.45 -11.14 -17.58
N VAL A 264 -27.11 -9.90 -17.90
CA VAL A 264 -25.72 -9.51 -18.21
C VAL A 264 -25.35 -8.30 -17.38
N LEU A 265 -24.28 -8.42 -16.61
CA LEU A 265 -23.71 -7.31 -15.86
C LEU A 265 -22.37 -6.92 -16.46
N ILE A 266 -22.17 -5.61 -16.69
CA ILE A 266 -20.91 -5.06 -17.17
C ILE A 266 -20.36 -4.15 -16.06
N VAL A 267 -19.31 -4.63 -15.40
CA VAL A 267 -18.64 -3.94 -14.31
C VAL A 267 -17.34 -3.34 -14.83
N ARG A 268 -17.32 -2.02 -14.97
CA ARG A 268 -16.15 -1.26 -15.41
C ARG A 268 -15.25 -0.93 -14.23
N GLY A 269 -13.95 -1.00 -14.42
CA GLY A 269 -12.99 -0.53 -13.42
C GLY A 269 -11.56 -0.55 -13.93
N GLY A 270 -10.76 0.44 -13.53
CA GLY A 270 -9.34 0.52 -13.88
C GLY A 270 -8.46 -0.55 -13.22
N PRO A 271 -7.13 -0.53 -13.42
CA PRO A 271 -6.21 -1.33 -12.62
C PRO A 271 -6.32 -0.95 -11.14
N GLY A 272 -6.23 -1.95 -10.25
CA GLY A 272 -6.25 -1.71 -8.80
C GLY A 272 -7.63 -1.65 -8.16
N THR A 273 -8.73 -1.52 -8.91
CA THR A 273 -10.11 -1.42 -8.36
C THR A 273 -10.66 -2.69 -7.70
N GLY A 274 -9.86 -3.76 -7.62
CA GLY A 274 -10.24 -5.03 -7.01
C GLY A 274 -11.15 -5.91 -7.85
N LYS A 275 -11.22 -5.74 -9.19
CA LYS A 275 -12.03 -6.59 -10.10
C LYS A 275 -11.84 -8.10 -9.85
N SER A 276 -10.60 -8.58 -9.87
CA SER A 276 -10.30 -10.00 -9.64
C SER A 276 -10.59 -10.45 -8.20
N VAL A 277 -10.39 -9.58 -7.21
CA VAL A 277 -10.75 -9.86 -5.81
C VAL A 277 -12.26 -10.06 -5.70
N LEU A 278 -13.03 -9.16 -6.30
CA LEU A 278 -14.49 -9.21 -6.34
C LEU A 278 -14.99 -10.43 -7.12
N ALA A 279 -14.36 -10.77 -8.25
CA ALA A 279 -14.68 -11.95 -9.05
C ALA A 279 -14.51 -13.27 -8.26
N ILE A 280 -13.42 -13.43 -7.50
CA ILE A 280 -13.20 -14.63 -6.67
C ILE A 280 -14.15 -14.66 -5.47
N ASN A 281 -14.44 -13.51 -4.83
CA ASN A 281 -15.43 -13.43 -3.77
C ASN A 281 -16.83 -13.83 -4.27
N LEU A 282 -17.21 -13.35 -5.46
CA LEU A 282 -18.47 -13.73 -6.11
C LEU A 282 -18.51 -15.23 -6.41
N LEU A 283 -17.41 -15.80 -6.94
CA LEU A 283 -17.33 -17.23 -7.17
C LEU A 283 -17.57 -18.02 -5.89
N ALA A 284 -16.87 -17.69 -4.80
CA ALA A 284 -17.04 -18.34 -3.50
C ALA A 284 -18.49 -18.22 -3.00
N ALA A 285 -19.09 -17.03 -3.10
CA ALA A 285 -20.42 -16.74 -2.62
C ALA A 285 -21.54 -17.44 -3.44
N LEU A 286 -21.35 -17.61 -4.75
CA LEU A 286 -22.27 -18.34 -5.62
C LEU A 286 -22.18 -19.85 -5.39
N LEU A 287 -20.97 -20.38 -5.22
CA LEU A 287 -20.75 -21.80 -4.88
C LEU A 287 -21.37 -22.15 -3.52
N ALA A 288 -21.22 -21.27 -2.53
CA ALA A 288 -21.85 -21.43 -1.22
C ALA A 288 -23.38 -21.45 -1.29
N ARG A 289 -23.98 -20.82 -2.33
CA ARG A 289 -25.41 -20.86 -2.64
C ARG A 289 -25.82 -22.05 -3.54
N GLY A 290 -24.90 -22.98 -3.81
CA GLY A 290 -25.15 -24.16 -4.64
C GLY A 290 -25.30 -23.87 -6.13
N ARG A 291 -24.85 -22.70 -6.61
CA ARG A 291 -24.95 -22.30 -8.02
C ARG A 291 -23.82 -22.93 -8.84
N ASN A 292 -24.13 -23.35 -10.06
CA ASN A 292 -23.12 -23.76 -11.05
C ASN A 292 -22.41 -22.53 -11.62
N ALA A 293 -21.44 -22.01 -10.87
CA ALA A 293 -20.67 -20.82 -11.21
C ALA A 293 -19.24 -21.16 -11.65
N ARG A 294 -18.72 -20.42 -12.64
CA ARG A 294 -17.33 -20.54 -13.09
C ARG A 294 -16.65 -19.17 -13.19
N TYR A 295 -15.37 -19.12 -12.84
CA TYR A 295 -14.48 -18.03 -13.17
C TYR A 295 -13.86 -18.26 -14.56
N VAL A 296 -13.99 -17.26 -15.42
CA VAL A 296 -13.54 -17.30 -16.81
C VAL A 296 -12.50 -16.21 -17.04
N SER A 297 -11.38 -16.57 -17.66
CA SER A 297 -10.44 -15.58 -18.18
C SER A 297 -9.72 -16.11 -19.40
N LYS A 298 -9.45 -15.23 -20.38
CA LYS A 298 -8.63 -15.58 -21.55
C LYS A 298 -7.19 -15.88 -21.15
N ASN A 299 -6.62 -15.08 -20.25
CA ASN A 299 -5.24 -15.27 -19.82
C ASN A 299 -5.10 -16.56 -19.00
N ALA A 300 -4.14 -17.41 -19.36
CA ALA A 300 -3.89 -18.65 -18.65
C ALA A 300 -3.08 -18.44 -17.36
N ALA A 301 -2.26 -17.39 -17.28
CA ALA A 301 -1.36 -17.15 -16.14
C ALA A 301 -2.10 -17.02 -14.79
N PRO A 302 -3.12 -16.17 -14.62
CA PRO A 302 -3.86 -16.08 -13.36
C PRO A 302 -4.52 -17.40 -12.98
N ARG A 303 -5.15 -18.09 -13.95
CA ARG A 303 -5.81 -19.38 -13.71
C ARG A 303 -4.80 -20.42 -13.23
N ALA A 304 -3.69 -20.61 -13.93
CA ALA A 304 -2.66 -21.56 -13.53
C ALA A 304 -2.14 -21.29 -12.11
N VAL A 305 -1.91 -20.03 -11.75
CA VAL A 305 -1.46 -19.65 -10.41
C VAL A 305 -2.52 -19.97 -9.35
N TYR A 306 -3.80 -19.67 -9.60
CA TYR A 306 -4.89 -20.05 -8.69
C TYR A 306 -5.03 -21.56 -8.57
N GLU A 307 -4.99 -22.29 -9.69
CA GLU A 307 -5.07 -23.76 -9.70
C GLU A 307 -3.91 -24.39 -8.91
N ALA A 308 -2.69 -23.87 -9.05
CA ALA A 308 -1.52 -24.32 -8.29
C ALA A 308 -1.69 -24.08 -6.78
N ARG A 309 -2.26 -22.93 -6.39
CA ARG A 309 -2.56 -22.58 -4.98
C ARG A 309 -3.64 -23.45 -4.36
N LEU A 310 -4.56 -23.97 -5.17
CA LEU A 310 -5.67 -24.83 -4.72
C LEU A 310 -5.32 -26.32 -4.72
N THR A 311 -4.25 -26.70 -5.43
CA THR A 311 -3.77 -28.08 -5.51
C THR A 311 -3.39 -28.58 -4.11
N GLY A 312 -3.78 -29.82 -3.80
CA GLY A 312 -3.60 -30.42 -2.47
C GLY A 312 -4.73 -30.12 -1.49
N THR A 313 -5.55 -29.09 -1.75
CA THR A 313 -6.76 -28.80 -0.95
C THR A 313 -8.04 -29.23 -1.68
N PHE A 314 -8.10 -28.99 -2.99
CA PHE A 314 -9.22 -29.38 -3.83
C PHE A 314 -8.80 -30.43 -4.87
N THR A 315 -9.73 -31.27 -5.32
CA THR A 315 -9.45 -32.25 -6.37
C THR A 315 -9.23 -31.55 -7.71
N LYS A 316 -8.41 -32.16 -8.58
CA LYS A 316 -8.13 -31.61 -9.92
C LYS A 316 -9.40 -31.35 -10.72
N THR A 317 -10.36 -32.28 -10.67
CA THR A 317 -11.66 -32.16 -11.34
C THR A 317 -12.48 -30.99 -10.78
N ARG A 318 -12.46 -30.78 -9.47
CA ARG A 318 -13.15 -29.63 -8.86
C ARG A 318 -12.51 -28.34 -9.31
N ILE A 319 -11.19 -28.25 -9.29
CA ILE A 319 -10.45 -27.05 -9.73
C ILE A 319 -10.73 -26.73 -11.21
N SER A 320 -10.64 -27.72 -12.11
CA SER A 320 -10.91 -27.50 -13.54
C SER A 320 -12.35 -27.10 -13.84
N ASN A 321 -13.29 -27.43 -12.96
CA ASN A 321 -14.68 -27.01 -13.05
C ASN A 321 -14.91 -25.57 -12.55
N LEU A 322 -13.98 -25.02 -11.76
CA LEU A 322 -14.08 -23.65 -11.23
C LEU A 322 -13.43 -22.60 -12.14
N PHE A 323 -12.35 -22.96 -12.85
CA PHE A 323 -11.58 -22.03 -13.66
C PHE A 323 -11.57 -22.48 -15.12
N SER A 324 -12.02 -21.62 -16.03
CA SER A 324 -12.09 -21.94 -17.46
C SER A 324 -11.49 -20.86 -18.34
N GLY A 325 -10.91 -21.28 -19.46
CA GLY A 325 -10.52 -20.36 -20.53
C GLY A 325 -11.75 -19.93 -21.33
N SER A 326 -11.76 -18.69 -21.86
CA SER A 326 -12.89 -18.19 -22.66
C SER A 326 -13.19 -19.04 -23.91
N GLY A 327 -12.20 -19.74 -24.46
CA GLY A 327 -12.38 -20.62 -25.62
C GLY A 327 -13.07 -21.96 -25.32
N ALA A 328 -13.38 -22.28 -24.06
CA ALA A 328 -14.06 -23.52 -23.69
C ALA A 328 -15.56 -23.52 -24.06
N PHE A 329 -16.13 -22.36 -24.38
CA PHE A 329 -17.58 -22.17 -24.50
C PHE A 329 -18.13 -22.21 -25.93
N VAL A 330 -17.27 -22.50 -26.93
CA VAL A 330 -17.63 -22.49 -28.36
C VAL A 330 -18.82 -23.40 -28.70
N ASN A 331 -18.83 -24.60 -28.11
CA ASN A 331 -19.86 -25.62 -28.35
C ASN A 331 -20.68 -25.90 -27.08
N GLU A 332 -20.64 -24.99 -26.10
CA GLU A 332 -21.35 -25.18 -24.85
C GLU A 332 -22.86 -25.07 -25.09
N THR A 333 -23.63 -25.92 -24.41
CA THR A 333 -25.09 -25.86 -24.54
C THR A 333 -25.60 -24.59 -23.88
N ALA A 334 -26.64 -23.97 -24.46
CA ALA A 334 -27.21 -22.75 -23.90
C ALA A 334 -27.66 -22.97 -22.44
N ASP A 335 -27.40 -21.97 -21.59
CA ASP A 335 -27.80 -21.95 -20.18
C ASP A 335 -27.30 -23.14 -19.33
N THR A 336 -26.21 -23.79 -19.74
CA THR A 336 -25.56 -24.86 -18.97
C THR A 336 -25.06 -24.37 -17.61
N HIS A 337 -24.64 -23.11 -17.54
CA HIS A 337 -24.16 -22.47 -16.32
C HIS A 337 -25.20 -21.53 -15.71
N ASP A 338 -25.26 -21.53 -14.38
CA ASP A 338 -26.07 -20.55 -13.66
C ASP A 338 -25.45 -19.15 -13.81
N THR A 339 -24.15 -19.04 -13.50
CA THR A 339 -23.41 -17.78 -13.59
C THR A 339 -22.00 -17.98 -14.17
N LEU A 340 -21.61 -17.16 -15.13
CA LEU A 340 -20.20 -17.00 -15.55
C LEU A 340 -19.65 -15.66 -15.07
N ILE A 341 -18.52 -15.71 -14.39
CA ILE A 341 -17.77 -14.52 -13.95
C ILE A 341 -16.56 -14.37 -14.85
N VAL A 342 -16.62 -13.42 -15.77
CA VAL A 342 -15.62 -13.20 -16.80
C VAL A 342 -14.70 -12.05 -16.37
N ASP A 343 -13.48 -12.39 -15.99
CA ASP A 343 -12.45 -11.44 -15.59
C ASP A 343 -11.59 -11.01 -16.78
N GLU A 344 -11.10 -9.76 -16.75
CA GLU A 344 -10.35 -9.12 -17.83
C GLU A 344 -11.07 -9.24 -19.19
N ALA A 345 -12.39 -9.00 -19.21
CA ALA A 345 -13.26 -9.20 -20.37
C ALA A 345 -12.82 -8.43 -21.61
N HIS A 346 -12.12 -7.30 -21.44
CA HIS A 346 -11.50 -6.53 -22.52
C HIS A 346 -10.55 -7.37 -23.39
N ARG A 347 -10.05 -8.50 -22.87
CA ARG A 347 -9.16 -9.43 -23.59
C ARG A 347 -9.91 -10.40 -24.51
N LEU A 348 -11.24 -10.54 -24.42
CA LEU A 348 -11.98 -11.51 -25.23
C LEU A 348 -11.76 -11.27 -26.73
N ASN A 349 -11.74 -12.36 -27.50
CA ASN A 349 -11.56 -12.35 -28.96
C ASN A 349 -12.89 -12.55 -29.68
N ALA A 350 -12.93 -12.20 -30.97
CA ALA A 350 -14.00 -12.67 -31.85
C ALA A 350 -13.98 -14.21 -31.93
N LYS A 351 -12.94 -14.81 -32.52
CA LYS A 351 -12.87 -16.26 -32.66
C LYS A 351 -11.94 -16.93 -31.66
N SER A 352 -12.31 -18.15 -31.29
CA SER A 352 -11.57 -19.09 -30.44
C SER A 352 -10.63 -19.98 -31.27
N GLY A 353 -9.82 -20.80 -30.59
CA GLY A 353 -8.87 -21.74 -31.20
C GLY A 353 -7.50 -21.14 -31.50
N LEU A 354 -6.47 -22.00 -31.59
CA LEU A 354 -5.07 -21.60 -31.84
C LEU A 354 -4.92 -20.78 -33.13
N TYR A 355 -5.74 -21.10 -34.14
CA TYR A 355 -5.77 -20.40 -35.44
C TYR A 355 -6.89 -19.36 -35.56
N ARG A 356 -7.64 -19.09 -34.48
CA ARG A 356 -8.76 -18.13 -34.46
C ARG A 356 -9.83 -18.45 -35.50
N ASN A 357 -10.16 -19.74 -35.60
CA ASN A 357 -11.07 -20.30 -36.59
C ASN A 357 -12.27 -21.01 -35.97
N LEU A 358 -12.32 -21.13 -34.63
CA LEU A 358 -13.40 -21.80 -33.92
C LEU A 358 -14.37 -20.78 -33.36
N GLY A 359 -15.66 -21.12 -33.40
CA GLY A 359 -16.71 -20.26 -32.88
C GLY A 359 -16.94 -18.99 -33.71
N GLU A 360 -17.83 -18.16 -33.20
CA GLU A 360 -18.31 -16.96 -33.87
C GLU A 360 -17.85 -15.70 -33.14
N ASN A 361 -18.12 -15.63 -31.83
CA ASN A 361 -17.79 -14.52 -30.97
C ASN A 361 -17.72 -14.99 -29.50
N GLN A 362 -16.56 -14.87 -28.83
CA GLN A 362 -16.43 -15.33 -27.44
C GLN A 362 -17.41 -14.64 -26.48
N VAL A 363 -17.75 -13.37 -26.72
CA VAL A 363 -18.73 -12.65 -25.89
C VAL A 363 -20.11 -13.31 -26.01
N ARG A 364 -20.53 -13.58 -27.25
CA ARG A 364 -21.81 -14.26 -27.52
C ARG A 364 -21.82 -15.67 -26.93
N GLU A 365 -20.76 -16.43 -27.14
CA GLU A 365 -20.62 -17.81 -26.64
C GLU A 365 -20.77 -17.87 -25.11
N LEU A 366 -20.13 -16.94 -24.40
CA LEU A 366 -20.24 -16.82 -22.94
C LEU A 366 -21.65 -16.45 -22.50
N ILE A 367 -22.28 -15.44 -23.13
CA ILE A 367 -23.65 -15.03 -22.82
C ILE A 367 -24.65 -16.16 -23.13
N GLN A 368 -24.42 -16.94 -24.18
CA GLN A 368 -25.28 -18.06 -24.54
C GLN A 368 -25.15 -19.21 -23.52
N ALA A 369 -23.94 -19.53 -23.09
CA ALA A 369 -23.65 -20.64 -22.17
C ALA A 369 -24.21 -20.46 -20.75
N ALA A 370 -24.63 -19.24 -20.35
CA ALA A 370 -25.00 -18.94 -18.98
C ALA A 370 -26.28 -18.12 -18.82
N ARG A 371 -27.04 -18.37 -17.75
CA ARG A 371 -28.24 -17.59 -17.41
C ARG A 371 -27.88 -16.18 -16.92
N CYS A 372 -26.77 -16.07 -16.19
CA CYS A 372 -26.18 -14.81 -15.74
C CYS A 372 -24.72 -14.71 -16.20
N THR A 373 -24.33 -13.61 -16.84
CA THR A 373 -22.93 -13.36 -17.21
C THR A 373 -22.46 -12.02 -16.64
N VAL A 374 -21.38 -12.06 -15.86
CA VAL A 374 -20.78 -10.87 -15.24
C VAL A 374 -19.44 -10.60 -15.90
N PHE A 375 -19.32 -9.47 -16.58
CA PHE A 375 -18.09 -9.04 -17.23
C PHE A 375 -17.38 -7.98 -16.39
N PHE A 376 -16.14 -8.26 -15.97
CA PHE A 376 -15.23 -7.28 -15.42
C PHE A 376 -14.35 -6.72 -16.54
N VAL A 377 -14.49 -5.44 -16.85
CA VAL A 377 -13.89 -4.82 -18.04
C VAL A 377 -13.10 -3.56 -17.70
N ASP A 378 -12.07 -3.31 -18.50
CA ASP A 378 -11.25 -2.11 -18.47
C ASP A 378 -10.95 -1.72 -19.92
N ASP A 379 -11.70 -0.75 -20.45
CA ASP A 379 -11.61 -0.34 -21.86
C ASP A 379 -10.24 0.29 -22.19
N ASP A 380 -9.51 0.75 -21.17
CA ASP A 380 -8.18 1.35 -21.27
C ASP A 380 -7.05 0.31 -21.22
N GLN A 381 -7.35 -0.99 -21.09
CA GLN A 381 -6.35 -2.07 -21.06
C GLN A 381 -6.34 -2.95 -22.33
N VAL A 382 -6.72 -2.40 -23.48
CA VAL A 382 -6.56 -3.12 -24.75
C VAL A 382 -5.08 -3.20 -25.13
N VAL A 383 -4.55 -4.42 -25.23
CA VAL A 383 -3.13 -4.68 -25.51
C VAL A 383 -2.90 -5.64 -26.67
N THR A 384 -3.95 -6.08 -27.39
CA THR A 384 -3.80 -6.79 -28.68
C THR A 384 -4.75 -6.25 -29.73
N VAL A 385 -4.41 -6.44 -31.02
CA VAL A 385 -5.30 -6.11 -32.16
C VAL A 385 -6.62 -6.88 -32.14
N HIS A 386 -6.66 -8.02 -31.47
CA HIS A 386 -7.78 -8.95 -31.49
C HIS A 386 -8.67 -8.87 -30.25
N ASP A 387 -8.33 -8.00 -29.30
CA ASP A 387 -9.13 -7.71 -28.12
C ASP A 387 -10.39 -6.95 -28.56
N ILE A 388 -11.56 -7.60 -28.46
CA ILE A 388 -12.85 -7.02 -28.85
C ILE A 388 -13.76 -6.74 -27.65
N GLY A 389 -13.47 -7.27 -26.47
CA GLY A 389 -14.40 -7.31 -25.34
C GLY A 389 -14.55 -6.00 -24.56
N HIS A 390 -14.46 -4.84 -25.23
CA HIS A 390 -14.72 -3.54 -24.62
C HIS A 390 -16.22 -3.38 -24.29
N SER A 391 -16.56 -2.50 -23.35
CA SER A 391 -17.92 -2.35 -22.79
C SER A 391 -19.02 -2.23 -23.87
N GLY A 392 -18.75 -1.48 -24.95
CA GLY A 392 -19.69 -1.34 -26.07
C GLY A 392 -19.99 -2.63 -26.83
N GLU A 393 -19.01 -3.52 -26.99
CA GLU A 393 -19.19 -4.83 -27.65
C GLU A 393 -19.98 -5.77 -26.74
N LEU A 394 -19.65 -5.77 -25.45
CA LEU A 394 -20.36 -6.55 -24.43
C LEU A 394 -21.84 -6.19 -24.41
N ARG A 395 -22.15 -4.89 -24.41
CA ARG A 395 -23.53 -4.39 -24.47
C ARG A 395 -24.24 -4.86 -25.74
N ARG A 396 -23.61 -4.70 -26.91
CA ARG A 396 -24.18 -5.10 -28.21
C ARG A 396 -24.62 -6.56 -28.23
N HIS A 397 -23.78 -7.47 -27.74
CA HIS A 397 -24.10 -8.90 -27.68
C HIS A 397 -25.14 -9.22 -26.60
N ALA A 398 -25.14 -8.51 -25.49
CA ALA A 398 -26.16 -8.66 -24.46
C ALA A 398 -27.56 -8.24 -24.96
N GLU A 399 -27.63 -7.12 -25.69
CA GLU A 399 -28.86 -6.64 -26.35
C GLU A 399 -29.35 -7.66 -27.39
N ALA A 400 -28.44 -8.16 -28.23
CA ALA A 400 -28.76 -9.18 -29.23
C ALA A 400 -29.27 -10.50 -28.60
N ALA A 401 -28.85 -10.81 -27.36
CA ALA A 401 -29.31 -11.97 -26.61
C ALA A 401 -30.62 -11.71 -25.83
N GLY A 402 -31.21 -10.52 -25.91
CA GLY A 402 -32.42 -10.14 -25.16
C GLY A 402 -32.23 -10.06 -23.64
N ALA A 403 -30.98 -9.97 -23.18
CA ALA A 403 -30.66 -9.95 -21.75
C ALA A 403 -31.10 -8.65 -21.08
N GLU A 404 -31.33 -8.70 -19.77
CA GLU A 404 -31.38 -7.52 -18.93
C GLU A 404 -29.94 -7.07 -18.62
N ILE A 405 -29.63 -5.82 -18.93
CA ILE A 405 -28.27 -5.28 -18.84
C ILE A 405 -28.17 -4.37 -17.62
N THR A 406 -27.22 -4.67 -16.73
CA THR A 406 -26.87 -3.80 -15.61
C THR A 406 -25.43 -3.32 -15.78
N GLU A 407 -25.22 -2.01 -15.83
CA GLU A 407 -23.88 -1.42 -15.87
C GLU A 407 -23.49 -0.83 -14.53
N LEU A 408 -22.31 -1.18 -14.08
CA LEU A 408 -21.77 -0.77 -12.79
C LEU A 408 -20.35 -0.26 -12.97
N GLN A 409 -19.92 0.63 -12.08
CA GLN A 409 -18.58 1.18 -12.07
C GLN A 409 -17.94 0.92 -10.71
N LEU A 410 -16.71 0.42 -10.73
CA LEU A 410 -15.83 0.41 -9.58
C LEU A 410 -14.97 1.66 -9.63
N ASP A 411 -15.03 2.45 -8.56
CA ASP A 411 -14.15 3.59 -8.35
C ASP A 411 -12.70 3.13 -8.14
N SER A 412 -11.74 4.01 -8.40
CA SER A 412 -10.32 3.72 -8.23
C SER A 412 -10.01 3.28 -6.79
N GLN A 413 -9.54 2.04 -6.65
CA GLN A 413 -8.82 1.57 -5.46
C GLN A 413 -7.35 1.50 -5.84
N PHE A 414 -6.49 1.99 -4.93
CA PHE A 414 -5.12 2.30 -5.29
C PHE A 414 -4.27 1.03 -5.32
N ARG A 415 -3.72 0.73 -6.49
CA ARG A 415 -2.57 -0.19 -6.60
C ARG A 415 -1.28 0.55 -6.22
N CYS A 416 -0.15 -0.14 -6.13
CA CYS A 416 1.17 0.50 -5.96
C CYS A 416 1.30 1.23 -4.60
N ASN A 417 1.17 0.46 -3.51
CA ASN A 417 1.26 0.92 -2.12
C ASN A 417 0.28 2.04 -1.72
N GLY A 418 -0.77 2.24 -2.52
CA GLY A 418 -1.78 3.24 -2.24
C GLY A 418 -1.56 4.61 -2.87
N SER A 419 -0.54 4.77 -3.72
CA SER A 419 -0.31 6.03 -4.43
C SER A 419 -1.22 6.11 -5.67
N ASP A 420 -2.34 6.84 -5.54
CA ASP A 420 -3.11 7.35 -6.68
C ASP A 420 -2.23 8.18 -7.62
N GLY A 421 -1.34 8.96 -6.99
CA GLY A 421 -0.33 9.77 -7.63
C GLY A 421 0.48 8.95 -8.63
N TYR A 422 0.90 7.73 -8.29
CA TYR A 422 1.69 6.89 -9.18
C TYR A 422 0.96 6.47 -10.45
N LEU A 423 -0.29 5.98 -10.35
CA LEU A 423 -1.01 5.54 -11.55
C LEU A 423 -1.42 6.72 -12.44
N GLN A 424 -1.81 7.85 -11.85
CA GLN A 424 -2.12 9.07 -12.59
C GLN A 424 -0.86 9.67 -13.23
N TRP A 425 0.25 9.71 -12.49
CA TRP A 425 1.56 10.08 -13.00
C TRP A 425 2.01 9.15 -14.12
N LEU A 426 1.78 7.85 -14.01
CA LEU A 426 2.14 6.87 -15.04
C LEU A 426 1.31 7.06 -16.32
N ASP A 427 0.00 7.34 -16.18
CA ASP A 427 -0.88 7.67 -17.30
C ASP A 427 -0.40 8.92 -18.05
N ASP A 428 -0.01 9.96 -17.30
CA ASP A 428 0.50 11.22 -17.85
C ASP A 428 1.89 11.05 -18.46
N LEU A 429 2.79 10.38 -17.73
CA LEU A 429 4.15 10.05 -18.16
C LEU A 429 4.13 9.30 -19.49
N LEU A 430 3.25 8.30 -19.66
CA LEU A 430 3.15 7.52 -20.90
C LEU A 430 2.33 8.23 -21.99
N GLY A 431 1.75 9.40 -21.69
CA GLY A 431 0.88 10.14 -22.60
C GLY A 431 -0.39 9.37 -22.97
N ILE A 432 -0.95 8.60 -22.03
CA ILE A 432 -2.22 7.87 -22.17
C ILE A 432 -3.38 8.81 -21.88
N ARG A 433 -3.25 9.62 -20.83
CA ARG A 433 -4.23 10.61 -20.41
C ARG A 433 -3.50 11.69 -19.61
N GLU A 434 -3.82 12.94 -19.89
CA GLU A 434 -3.33 14.08 -19.11
C GLU A 434 -3.91 14.03 -17.69
N THR A 435 -3.06 14.16 -16.68
CA THR A 435 -3.48 14.14 -15.27
C THR A 435 -2.87 15.30 -14.49
N ALA A 436 -3.45 15.60 -13.32
CA ALA A 436 -2.95 16.64 -12.43
C ALA A 436 -1.67 16.24 -11.65
N HIS A 437 -1.02 15.12 -12.00
CA HIS A 437 0.15 14.58 -11.30
C HIS A 437 1.37 14.50 -12.23
N PRO A 438 1.96 15.65 -12.62
CA PRO A 438 3.09 15.65 -13.55
C PRO A 438 4.39 15.12 -12.93
N GLN A 439 4.53 15.14 -11.60
CA GLN A 439 5.71 14.65 -10.90
C GLN A 439 5.33 13.60 -9.86
N LEU A 440 6.19 12.59 -9.70
CA LEU A 440 6.07 11.58 -8.65
C LEU A 440 7.01 11.91 -7.51
N ASP A 441 6.49 12.00 -6.28
CA ASP A 441 7.33 12.01 -5.08
C ASP A 441 7.86 10.59 -4.82
N PRO A 442 9.19 10.36 -4.80
CA PRO A 442 9.77 9.05 -4.54
C PRO A 442 9.40 8.44 -3.18
N ARG A 443 8.87 9.25 -2.24
CA ARG A 443 8.33 8.77 -0.96
C ARG A 443 6.97 8.09 -1.10
N GLU A 444 6.19 8.44 -2.12
CA GLU A 444 4.89 7.82 -2.38
C GLU A 444 5.02 6.43 -2.99
N PHE A 445 6.00 6.23 -3.88
CA PHE A 445 6.26 4.96 -4.53
C PHE A 445 7.73 4.84 -4.96
N ASP A 446 8.36 3.69 -4.70
CA ASP A 446 9.77 3.44 -5.02
C ASP A 446 9.96 3.21 -6.53
N PHE A 447 10.00 4.31 -7.28
CA PHE A 447 10.29 4.32 -8.70
C PHE A 447 11.75 4.68 -8.97
N ARG A 448 12.45 3.89 -9.79
CA ARG A 448 13.87 4.13 -10.11
C ARG A 448 14.16 3.91 -11.58
N VAL A 449 15.03 4.74 -12.14
CA VAL A 449 15.53 4.59 -13.50
C VAL A 449 17.00 4.18 -13.44
N PHE A 450 17.33 3.06 -14.07
CA PHE A 450 18.68 2.51 -14.15
C PHE A 450 19.29 2.80 -15.52
N ASP A 451 20.59 3.07 -15.54
CA ASP A 451 21.39 3.20 -16.76
C ASP A 451 21.89 1.85 -17.28
N ASP A 452 21.83 0.80 -16.46
CA ASP A 452 22.34 -0.53 -16.76
C ASP A 452 21.28 -1.61 -16.47
N PRO A 453 20.85 -2.40 -17.47
CA PRO A 453 19.87 -3.47 -17.30
C PRO A 453 20.38 -4.60 -16.40
N ALA A 454 21.70 -4.86 -16.36
CA ALA A 454 22.29 -5.86 -15.46
C ALA A 454 22.19 -5.44 -13.99
N GLN A 455 22.38 -4.15 -13.69
CA GLN A 455 22.19 -3.61 -12.35
C GLN A 455 20.73 -3.68 -11.91
N LEU A 456 19.80 -3.29 -12.79
CA LEU A 456 18.36 -3.43 -12.54
C LEU A 456 18.02 -4.88 -12.18
N HIS A 457 18.49 -5.84 -12.99
CA HIS A 457 18.20 -7.25 -12.78
C HIS A 457 18.80 -7.77 -11.47
N ALA A 458 20.05 -7.42 -11.15
CA ALA A 458 20.69 -7.81 -9.89
C ALA A 458 19.98 -7.25 -8.65
N VAL A 459 19.45 -6.03 -8.72
CA VAL A 459 18.62 -5.46 -7.63
C VAL A 459 17.34 -6.26 -7.45
N ILE A 460 16.67 -6.64 -8.55
CA ILE A 460 15.44 -7.44 -8.52
C ILE A 460 15.71 -8.84 -7.96
N GLU A 461 16.81 -9.50 -8.36
CA GLU A 461 17.23 -10.78 -7.79
C GLU A 461 17.43 -10.68 -6.27
N ARG A 462 18.10 -9.63 -5.78
CA ARG A 462 18.27 -9.39 -4.34
C ARG A 462 16.94 -9.20 -3.62
N ARG A 463 16.02 -8.41 -4.18
CA ARG A 463 14.66 -8.21 -3.62
C ARG A 463 13.86 -9.53 -3.60
N ASN A 464 14.10 -10.42 -4.56
CA ASN A 464 13.40 -11.69 -4.68
C ASN A 464 13.80 -12.74 -3.62
N ARG A 465 15.04 -12.72 -3.12
CA ARG A 465 15.60 -13.79 -2.25
C ARG A 465 14.78 -14.10 -0.99
N GLY A 466 14.09 -13.11 -0.42
CA GLY A 466 13.35 -13.27 0.84
C GLY A 466 11.93 -13.83 0.69
N ASN A 467 11.27 -13.63 -0.45
CA ASN A 467 9.82 -13.92 -0.57
C ASN A 467 9.37 -14.43 -1.95
N ASN A 468 10.27 -14.51 -2.92
CA ASN A 468 9.99 -14.91 -4.29
C ASN A 468 8.95 -14.03 -5.03
N ARG A 469 8.85 -12.73 -4.71
CA ARG A 469 7.85 -11.79 -5.26
C ARG A 469 8.45 -10.66 -6.10
N SER A 470 9.60 -10.85 -6.73
CA SER A 470 10.17 -9.84 -7.62
C SER A 470 10.62 -10.45 -8.93
N ARG A 471 10.30 -9.81 -10.06
CA ARG A 471 10.62 -10.30 -11.41
C ARG A 471 10.97 -9.15 -12.34
N VAL A 472 11.79 -9.46 -13.34
CA VAL A 472 12.03 -8.57 -14.48
C VAL A 472 11.07 -8.94 -15.61
N VAL A 473 10.44 -7.92 -16.20
CA VAL A 473 9.58 -8.02 -17.37
C VAL A 473 10.05 -7.04 -18.44
N ALA A 474 9.68 -7.28 -19.69
CA ALA A 474 10.05 -6.41 -20.80
C ALA A 474 8.93 -6.29 -21.84
N GLY A 475 8.97 -5.21 -22.63
CA GLY A 475 8.21 -5.14 -23.86
C GLY A 475 8.64 -6.24 -24.84
N TYR A 476 7.72 -6.76 -25.65
CA TYR A 476 7.99 -7.89 -26.53
C TYR A 476 8.74 -7.44 -27.80
N CYS A 477 10.00 -7.04 -27.65
CA CYS A 477 10.84 -6.50 -28.73
C CYS A 477 11.91 -7.48 -29.26
N TRP A 478 12.31 -8.46 -28.45
CA TRP A 478 13.36 -9.41 -28.81
C TRP A 478 12.81 -10.70 -29.39
N ALA A 479 13.58 -11.30 -30.29
CA ALA A 479 13.31 -12.64 -30.81
C ALA A 479 13.37 -13.68 -29.68
N TRP A 480 12.86 -14.88 -29.95
CA TRP A 480 12.82 -15.97 -28.98
C TRP A 480 13.49 -17.24 -29.53
N PRO A 481 14.81 -17.19 -29.82
CA PRO A 481 15.56 -18.36 -30.26
C PRO A 481 15.57 -19.50 -29.22
N SER A 482 15.51 -19.18 -27.91
CA SER A 482 15.60 -20.19 -26.84
C SER A 482 14.46 -21.19 -26.84
N LYS A 483 13.33 -20.84 -27.47
CA LYS A 483 12.19 -21.73 -27.69
C LYS A 483 12.52 -22.96 -28.55
N ARG A 484 13.52 -22.85 -29.43
CA ARG A 484 13.98 -23.97 -30.27
C ARG A 484 15.30 -24.54 -29.77
N ASP A 485 16.16 -23.69 -29.22
CA ASP A 485 17.45 -24.06 -28.66
C ASP A 485 17.55 -23.55 -27.22
N PRO A 486 17.30 -24.39 -26.21
CA PRO A 486 17.35 -23.98 -24.79
C PRO A 486 18.67 -23.37 -24.34
N ALA A 487 19.78 -23.56 -25.08
CA ALA A 487 21.06 -22.95 -24.76
C ALA A 487 21.15 -21.48 -25.20
N ALA A 488 20.38 -21.06 -26.21
CA ALA A 488 20.40 -19.72 -26.77
C ALA A 488 19.97 -18.62 -25.78
N TRP A 489 20.41 -17.40 -26.04
CA TRP A 489 20.00 -16.18 -25.34
C TRP A 489 18.96 -15.44 -26.17
N ASP A 490 17.96 -14.83 -25.51
CA ASP A 490 16.86 -14.15 -26.21
C ASP A 490 17.02 -12.64 -26.19
N ILE A 491 17.29 -12.10 -24.99
CA ILE A 491 17.50 -10.68 -24.77
C ILE A 491 18.99 -10.47 -24.57
N GLU A 492 19.61 -9.83 -25.54
CA GLU A 492 21.04 -9.51 -25.51
C GLU A 492 21.24 -8.00 -25.62
N MET A 493 22.00 -7.45 -24.69
CA MET A 493 22.49 -6.05 -24.72
C MET A 493 23.99 -6.07 -24.47
N PRO A 494 24.81 -6.31 -25.52
CA PRO A 494 26.25 -6.56 -25.37
C PRO A 494 27.02 -5.43 -24.67
N ALA A 495 26.59 -4.18 -24.86
CA ALA A 495 27.19 -3.01 -24.22
C ALA A 495 27.22 -3.08 -22.68
N PHE A 496 26.32 -3.87 -22.09
CA PHE A 496 26.20 -4.06 -20.64
C PHE A 496 26.58 -5.49 -20.20
N GLY A 497 27.04 -6.34 -21.13
CA GLY A 497 27.21 -7.78 -20.86
C GLY A 497 25.92 -8.48 -20.44
N TYR A 498 24.75 -7.89 -20.74
CA TYR A 498 23.46 -8.40 -20.28
C TYR A 498 22.89 -9.41 -21.27
N ARG A 499 22.69 -10.64 -20.79
CA ARG A 499 22.04 -11.74 -21.53
C ARG A 499 21.04 -12.45 -20.65
N ARG A 500 19.81 -12.61 -21.15
CA ARG A 500 18.72 -13.31 -20.47
C ARG A 500 17.86 -14.06 -21.48
N ARG A 501 17.15 -15.07 -20.98
CA ARG A 501 16.13 -15.79 -21.74
C ARG A 501 14.75 -15.22 -21.43
N TRP A 502 13.86 -15.29 -22.40
CA TRP A 502 12.44 -15.19 -22.16
C TRP A 502 12.01 -16.34 -21.27
N ASN A 503 10.96 -16.09 -20.49
CA ASN A 503 10.20 -17.16 -19.89
C ASN A 503 9.45 -17.96 -20.98
N LEU A 504 9.02 -19.19 -20.65
CA LEU A 504 7.94 -19.96 -21.31
C LEU A 504 8.32 -21.22 -22.14
N ASP A 505 9.01 -22.18 -21.55
CA ASP A 505 8.74 -23.60 -21.92
C ASP A 505 8.60 -24.51 -20.69
N LYS A 506 9.53 -24.42 -19.72
CA LYS A 506 9.49 -25.28 -18.53
C LYS A 506 8.39 -24.91 -17.52
N ASP A 507 8.25 -23.62 -17.23
CA ASP A 507 7.36 -23.14 -16.16
C ASP A 507 6.04 -22.54 -16.69
N GLY A 508 5.97 -22.25 -17.99
CA GLY A 508 4.78 -21.74 -18.67
C GLY A 508 4.07 -20.62 -17.90
N SER A 509 2.77 -20.81 -17.69
CA SER A 509 1.90 -19.89 -16.97
C SER A 509 2.21 -19.70 -15.48
N LEU A 510 3.06 -20.54 -14.88
CA LEU A 510 3.49 -20.45 -13.48
C LEU A 510 4.77 -19.66 -13.26
N TRP A 511 5.43 -19.20 -14.33
CA TRP A 511 6.73 -18.50 -14.27
C TRP A 511 6.83 -17.49 -13.14
N ILE A 512 5.82 -16.64 -12.95
CA ILE A 512 5.86 -15.53 -11.98
C ILE A 512 5.94 -15.98 -10.51
N VAL A 513 5.55 -17.23 -10.20
CA VAL A 513 5.61 -17.81 -8.86
C VAL A 513 6.67 -18.91 -8.73
N THR A 514 7.25 -19.38 -9.84
CA THR A 514 8.27 -20.45 -9.81
C THR A 514 9.59 -19.97 -9.18
N PRO A 515 10.16 -20.69 -8.21
CA PRO A 515 11.50 -20.39 -7.68
C PRO A 515 12.58 -20.46 -8.78
N GLY A 516 13.55 -19.55 -8.75
CA GLY A 516 14.64 -19.49 -9.74
C GLY A 516 14.25 -18.85 -11.08
N SER A 517 12.96 -18.65 -11.36
CA SER A 517 12.51 -18.00 -12.60
C SER A 517 12.84 -16.50 -12.68
N VAL A 518 13.35 -15.93 -11.58
CA VAL A 518 13.87 -14.56 -11.52
C VAL A 518 15.04 -14.35 -12.48
N ASP A 519 15.80 -15.40 -12.80
CA ASP A 519 16.91 -15.36 -13.77
C ASP A 519 16.42 -15.22 -15.23
N GLN A 520 15.11 -15.20 -15.46
CA GLN A 520 14.47 -15.05 -16.76
C GLN A 520 13.70 -13.73 -16.83
N VAL A 521 13.37 -13.28 -18.04
CA VAL A 521 12.56 -12.09 -18.26
C VAL A 521 11.16 -12.47 -18.72
N GLY A 522 10.15 -11.90 -18.08
CA GLY A 522 8.75 -12.07 -18.45
C GLY A 522 8.25 -11.06 -19.47
N CYS A 523 7.05 -11.30 -20.00
CA CYS A 523 6.32 -10.34 -20.83
C CYS A 523 4.91 -10.11 -20.29
N ILE A 524 4.15 -9.24 -20.94
CA ILE A 524 2.76 -8.91 -20.54
C ILE A 524 1.87 -10.14 -20.38
N HIS A 525 2.03 -11.16 -21.23
CA HIS A 525 1.21 -12.37 -21.19
C HIS A 525 1.40 -13.18 -19.90
N THR A 526 2.55 -13.06 -19.25
CA THR A 526 2.91 -13.85 -18.07
C THR A 526 2.73 -13.15 -16.74
N CYS A 527 2.51 -11.83 -16.75
CA CYS A 527 2.30 -11.05 -15.53
C CYS A 527 0.93 -10.36 -15.47
N GLN A 528 0.18 -10.27 -16.57
CA GLN A 528 -1.14 -9.66 -16.57
C GLN A 528 -2.12 -10.43 -15.67
N GLY A 529 -2.84 -9.69 -14.81
CA GLY A 529 -3.74 -10.23 -13.80
C GLY A 529 -3.05 -10.71 -12.51
N LEU A 530 -1.73 -10.56 -12.41
CA LEU A 530 -0.93 -10.95 -11.25
C LEU A 530 -0.15 -9.76 -10.68
N GLU A 531 0.44 -9.97 -9.51
CA GLU A 531 1.09 -8.95 -8.68
C GLU A 531 2.49 -9.38 -8.25
N LEU A 532 3.37 -8.40 -8.04
CA LEU A 532 4.73 -8.55 -7.54
C LEU A 532 4.95 -7.52 -6.43
N ASP A 533 5.86 -7.78 -5.51
CA ASP A 533 6.32 -6.76 -4.56
C ASP A 533 7.09 -5.66 -5.31
N VAL A 534 8.07 -6.04 -6.12
CA VAL A 534 8.89 -5.12 -6.92
C VAL A 534 8.99 -5.67 -8.34
N VAL A 535 8.73 -4.81 -9.33
CA VAL A 535 8.86 -5.16 -10.74
C VAL A 535 10.06 -4.43 -11.35
N GLY A 536 10.89 -5.14 -12.10
CA GLY A 536 11.86 -4.55 -13.01
C GLY A 536 11.27 -4.51 -14.42
N VAL A 537 11.30 -3.38 -15.11
CA VAL A 537 10.73 -3.20 -16.46
C VAL A 537 11.83 -2.75 -17.42
N ILE A 538 12.03 -3.54 -18.46
CA ILE A 538 12.89 -3.16 -19.59
C ILE A 538 11.99 -2.60 -20.70
N ILE A 539 12.11 -1.31 -20.95
CA ILE A 539 11.45 -0.61 -22.06
C ILE A 539 12.29 -0.80 -23.31
N GLY A 540 11.72 -1.54 -24.27
CA GLY A 540 12.35 -1.84 -25.54
C GLY A 540 12.32 -0.67 -26.54
N PRO A 541 12.91 -0.87 -27.73
CA PRO A 541 13.00 0.17 -28.76
C PRO A 541 11.66 0.53 -29.42
N ASP A 542 10.54 -0.09 -29.04
CA ASP A 542 9.20 0.23 -29.52
C ASP A 542 8.58 1.47 -28.86
N LEU A 543 9.24 2.02 -27.83
CA LEU A 543 8.87 3.26 -27.16
C LEU A 543 10.10 4.17 -27.01
N ALA A 544 10.01 5.41 -27.46
CA ALA A 544 11.11 6.37 -27.42
C ALA A 544 10.61 7.79 -27.18
N LEU A 545 11.51 8.72 -26.87
CA LEU A 545 11.19 10.15 -26.79
C LEU A 545 11.78 10.90 -27.99
N ARG A 546 10.95 11.63 -28.75
CA ARG A 546 11.39 12.51 -29.84
C ARG A 546 10.67 13.85 -29.71
N ASP A 547 11.40 14.95 -29.84
CA ASP A 547 10.85 16.32 -29.76
C ASP A 547 9.96 16.57 -28.52
N GLY A 548 10.37 16.03 -27.37
CA GLY A 548 9.62 16.15 -26.10
C GLY A 548 8.34 15.33 -26.03
N ARG A 549 8.07 14.44 -27.01
CA ARG A 549 6.89 13.59 -27.07
C ARG A 549 7.27 12.12 -27.09
N ILE A 550 6.44 11.30 -26.46
CA ILE A 550 6.54 9.85 -26.57
C ILE A 550 6.10 9.42 -27.96
N VAL A 551 6.98 8.67 -28.63
CA VAL A 551 6.74 8.10 -29.95
C VAL A 551 6.76 6.59 -29.84
N VAL A 552 5.76 5.95 -30.45
CA VAL A 552 5.62 4.50 -30.54
C VAL A 552 6.09 4.04 -31.92
N ASP A 553 6.94 3.02 -31.95
CA ASP A 553 7.33 2.31 -33.17
C ASP A 553 7.03 0.81 -33.03
N ALA A 554 5.79 0.43 -33.35
CA ALA A 554 5.36 -0.97 -33.29
C ALA A 554 6.13 -1.89 -34.26
N SER A 555 6.89 -1.35 -35.24
CA SER A 555 7.73 -2.15 -36.12
C SER A 555 8.96 -2.73 -35.43
N LYS A 556 9.37 -2.15 -34.29
CA LYS A 556 10.47 -2.60 -33.43
C LYS A 556 10.09 -3.77 -32.53
N ARG A 557 8.82 -4.14 -32.50
CA ARG A 557 8.37 -5.36 -31.81
C ARG A 557 8.80 -6.61 -32.58
N ALA A 558 9.02 -7.69 -31.84
CA ALA A 558 9.43 -8.95 -32.47
C ALA A 558 8.35 -9.44 -33.43
N SER A 559 8.75 -10.02 -34.57
CA SER A 559 7.81 -10.56 -35.55
C SER A 559 6.93 -11.70 -35.00
N SER A 560 7.39 -12.36 -33.93
CA SER A 560 6.65 -13.38 -33.19
C SER A 560 5.60 -12.82 -32.22
N ASP A 561 5.61 -11.51 -31.94
CA ASP A 561 4.65 -10.87 -31.04
C ASP A 561 3.23 -10.97 -31.61
N GLN A 562 2.39 -11.76 -30.94
CA GLN A 562 1.00 -11.96 -31.38
C GLN A 562 0.12 -10.73 -31.09
N SER A 563 0.54 -9.81 -30.22
CA SER A 563 -0.25 -8.64 -29.85
C SER A 563 -0.42 -7.64 -31.00
N VAL A 564 0.60 -7.50 -31.84
CA VAL A 564 0.65 -6.59 -33.00
C VAL A 564 0.33 -7.29 -34.32
N ARG A 565 0.05 -8.59 -34.30
CA ARG A 565 -0.27 -9.37 -35.50
C ARG A 565 -1.53 -8.82 -36.16
N GLY A 566 -1.40 -8.37 -37.42
CA GLY A 566 -2.47 -7.72 -38.17
C GLY A 566 -2.27 -6.22 -38.38
N LEU A 567 -1.46 -5.54 -37.54
CA LEU A 567 -1.17 -4.11 -37.70
C LEU A 567 -0.51 -3.80 -39.05
N ARG A 568 0.36 -4.67 -39.56
CA ARG A 568 1.00 -4.47 -40.88
C ARG A 568 -0.02 -4.44 -42.02
N GLN A 569 -1.04 -5.30 -41.97
CA GLN A 569 -2.11 -5.29 -42.98
C GLN A 569 -2.98 -4.05 -42.78
N MET A 570 -3.39 -3.76 -41.55
CA MET A 570 -4.20 -2.59 -41.23
C MET A 570 -3.49 -1.28 -41.58
N SER A 571 -2.17 -1.19 -41.44
CA SER A 571 -1.40 0.01 -41.81
C SER A 571 -1.42 0.28 -43.32
N ARG A 572 -1.64 -0.75 -44.14
CA ARG A 572 -1.84 -0.59 -45.59
C ARG A 572 -3.26 -0.18 -45.92
N ASP A 573 -4.24 -0.80 -45.26
CA ASP A 573 -5.65 -0.63 -45.62
C ASP A 573 -6.29 0.61 -44.96
N ARG A 574 -5.92 0.88 -43.70
CA ARG A 574 -6.48 1.89 -42.78
C ARG A 574 -5.37 2.49 -41.90
N PRO A 575 -4.46 3.30 -42.47
CA PRO A 575 -3.24 3.75 -41.80
C PRO A 575 -3.50 4.54 -40.50
N ALA A 576 -4.49 5.44 -40.48
CA ALA A 576 -4.81 6.24 -39.29
C ALA A 576 -5.30 5.37 -38.11
N GLU A 577 -6.21 4.43 -38.38
CA GLU A 577 -6.71 3.48 -37.36
C GLU A 577 -5.60 2.57 -36.85
N ALA A 578 -4.72 2.10 -37.75
CA ALA A 578 -3.58 1.28 -37.37
C ALA A 578 -2.61 2.00 -36.45
N ALA A 579 -2.33 3.28 -36.72
CA ALA A 579 -1.44 4.10 -35.90
C ALA A 579 -2.00 4.31 -34.48
N VAL A 580 -3.28 4.69 -34.37
CA VAL A 580 -3.96 4.86 -33.07
C VAL A 580 -3.99 3.56 -32.28
N LEU A 581 -4.29 2.44 -32.93
CA LEU A 581 -4.31 1.13 -32.28
C LEU A 581 -2.91 0.67 -31.85
N ALA A 582 -1.89 0.91 -32.68
CA ALA A 582 -0.50 0.60 -32.34
C ALA A 582 -0.05 1.38 -31.11
N GLU A 583 -0.30 2.69 -31.09
CA GLU A 583 0.02 3.57 -29.97
C GLU A 583 -0.65 3.08 -28.68
N ARG A 584 -1.95 2.78 -28.75
CA ARG A 584 -2.72 2.24 -27.62
C ARG A 584 -2.14 0.92 -27.11
N ILE A 585 -1.86 -0.04 -27.99
CA ILE A 585 -1.30 -1.36 -27.61
C ILE A 585 0.04 -1.20 -26.89
N VAL A 586 0.96 -0.39 -27.42
CA VAL A 586 2.30 -0.25 -26.85
C VAL A 586 2.26 0.49 -25.52
N LYS A 587 1.58 1.64 -25.44
CA LYS A 587 1.44 2.40 -24.20
C LYS A 587 0.76 1.58 -23.10
N ASN A 588 -0.34 0.89 -23.44
CA ASN A 588 -1.03 0.03 -22.50
C ASN A 588 -0.18 -1.17 -22.08
N THR A 589 0.70 -1.69 -22.96
CA THR A 589 1.66 -2.74 -22.58
C THR A 589 2.52 -2.25 -21.43
N TYR A 590 3.20 -1.13 -21.59
CA TYR A 590 4.11 -0.60 -20.56
C TYR A 590 3.38 -0.16 -19.31
N ARG A 591 2.22 0.49 -19.44
CA ARG A 591 1.34 0.81 -18.31
C ARG A 591 1.00 -0.44 -17.49
N THR A 592 0.67 -1.53 -18.18
CA THR A 592 0.32 -2.82 -17.57
C THR A 592 1.51 -3.48 -16.89
N LEU A 593 2.73 -3.35 -17.43
CA LEU A 593 3.96 -3.89 -16.83
C LEU A 593 4.39 -3.08 -15.59
N MET A 594 4.40 -1.75 -15.71
CA MET A 594 4.90 -0.83 -14.67
C MET A 594 3.97 -0.77 -13.45
N SER A 595 2.68 -1.10 -13.62
CA SER A 595 1.70 -1.19 -12.52
C SER A 595 1.64 -2.57 -11.83
N ARG A 596 2.61 -3.48 -12.07
CA ARG A 596 2.65 -4.81 -11.42
C ARG A 596 3.32 -4.81 -10.06
N GLY A 597 4.22 -3.86 -9.81
CA GLY A 597 4.93 -3.70 -8.54
C GLY A 597 4.02 -3.06 -7.50
N MET A 598 3.82 -3.74 -6.38
CA MET A 598 3.04 -3.24 -5.26
C MET A 598 3.85 -2.28 -4.38
N LYS A 599 5.17 -2.44 -4.32
CA LYS A 599 6.09 -1.65 -3.48
C LYS A 599 7.06 -0.80 -4.28
N GLY A 600 7.39 -1.20 -5.51
CA GLY A 600 8.29 -0.44 -6.37
C GLY A 600 8.33 -0.90 -7.82
N CYS A 601 8.76 0.00 -8.70
CA CYS A 601 8.91 -0.22 -10.13
C CYS A 601 10.25 0.35 -10.60
N TYR A 602 11.13 -0.52 -11.08
CA TYR A 602 12.47 -0.17 -11.51
C TYR A 602 12.55 -0.30 -13.01
N VAL A 603 13.06 0.71 -13.70
CA VAL A 603 12.99 0.80 -15.16
C VAL A 603 14.36 0.96 -15.77
N TYR A 604 14.59 0.28 -16.88
CA TYR A 604 15.67 0.57 -17.81
C TYR A 604 15.06 0.86 -19.19
N CYS A 605 15.50 1.93 -19.85
CA CYS A 605 15.05 2.29 -21.19
C CYS A 605 16.18 2.06 -22.19
N VAL A 606 15.87 1.39 -23.30
CA VAL A 606 16.81 1.30 -24.45
C VAL A 606 17.05 2.70 -25.06
N ASP A 607 16.04 3.57 -25.05
CA ASP A 607 16.15 4.96 -25.50
C ASP A 607 16.59 5.87 -24.34
N ALA A 608 17.78 6.46 -24.44
CA ALA A 608 18.37 7.30 -23.39
C ALA A 608 17.57 8.59 -23.15
N ALA A 609 17.00 9.20 -24.21
CA ALA A 609 16.17 10.39 -24.07
C ALA A 609 14.89 10.09 -23.27
N LEU A 610 14.28 8.92 -23.48
CA LEU A 610 13.17 8.46 -22.66
C LEU A 610 13.59 8.22 -21.19
N ALA A 611 14.75 7.63 -20.93
CA ALA A 611 15.26 7.47 -19.56
C ALA A 611 15.37 8.82 -18.84
N GLU A 612 15.91 9.83 -19.51
CA GLU A 612 16.06 11.17 -18.94
C GLU A 612 14.72 11.87 -18.73
N HIS A 613 13.78 11.70 -19.66
CA HIS A 613 12.41 12.15 -19.46
C HIS A 613 11.80 11.51 -18.21
N LEU A 614 11.90 10.20 -18.02
CA LEU A 614 11.41 9.53 -16.82
C LEU A 614 12.04 10.09 -15.54
N ARG A 615 13.35 10.38 -15.53
CA ARG A 615 14.04 10.99 -14.37
C ARG A 615 13.56 12.41 -14.07
N SER A 616 13.43 13.26 -15.09
CA SER A 616 12.94 14.64 -14.93
C SER A 616 11.51 14.74 -14.40
N ARG A 617 10.75 13.63 -14.50
CA ARG A 617 9.37 13.50 -14.01
C ARG A 617 9.29 12.93 -12.59
N LEU A 618 10.44 12.67 -11.96
CA LEU A 618 10.53 12.44 -10.53
C LEU A 618 10.72 13.79 -9.84
N ALA A 619 9.98 14.04 -8.78
CA ALA A 619 10.23 15.20 -7.95
C ALA A 619 11.66 15.09 -7.40
N ALA A 620 12.44 16.18 -7.47
CA ALA A 620 13.62 16.28 -6.64
C ALA A 620 13.17 16.02 -5.19
N PRO A 621 13.89 15.24 -4.37
CA PRO A 621 13.53 15.09 -2.98
C PRO A 621 13.36 16.50 -2.42
N ALA A 622 12.13 16.86 -2.07
CA ALA A 622 11.88 18.15 -1.48
C ALA A 622 12.80 18.20 -0.27
N ALA A 623 13.79 19.10 -0.31
CA ALA A 623 14.38 19.58 0.92
C ALA A 623 13.18 19.94 1.77
N GLN A 624 13.00 19.25 2.90
CA GLN A 624 12.07 19.71 3.90
C GLN A 624 12.33 21.21 4.03
N PRO A 625 11.31 22.09 3.96
CA PRO A 625 11.55 23.47 4.33
C PRO A 625 12.21 23.36 5.70
N ALA A 626 13.48 23.78 5.75
CA ALA A 626 14.17 23.89 7.01
C ALA A 626 13.20 24.67 7.91
N PRO A 627 12.92 24.22 9.15
CA PRO A 627 12.24 25.09 10.09
C PRO A 627 12.89 26.47 9.98
N PRO A 628 12.08 27.56 9.97
CA PRO A 628 12.60 28.92 9.76
C PRO A 628 13.86 29.05 10.58
N PRO A 629 15.00 29.52 10.03
CA PRO A 629 16.32 29.32 10.62
C PRO A 629 16.20 29.63 12.09
N ALA A 630 16.13 28.56 12.90
CA ALA A 630 16.35 28.71 14.31
C ALA A 630 17.75 29.28 14.31
N ALA A 631 17.90 30.50 14.84
CA ALA A 631 19.20 31.11 15.07
C ALA A 631 20.12 29.97 15.49
N GLU A 632 21.20 29.73 14.74
CA GLU A 632 22.08 28.58 14.95
C GLU A 632 22.18 28.37 16.46
N PRO A 633 21.67 27.25 17.02
CA PRO A 633 21.75 27.07 18.45
C PRO A 633 23.24 27.11 18.73
N ALA A 634 23.66 28.17 19.44
CA ALA A 634 25.05 28.41 19.75
C ALA A 634 25.59 27.07 20.25
N ARG A 635 26.46 26.43 19.46
CA ARG A 635 26.97 25.11 19.82
C ARG A 635 27.62 25.31 21.17
N PRO A 636 27.14 24.70 22.26
CA PRO A 636 27.65 24.97 23.59
C PRO A 636 29.02 24.29 23.79
N LEU A 637 29.75 23.98 22.72
CA LEU A 637 31.03 23.29 22.75
C LEU A 637 32.08 24.15 22.03
N ARG A 638 33.24 24.30 22.66
CA ARG A 638 34.40 24.93 22.00
C ARG A 638 34.93 24.01 20.92
N LEU A 639 34.78 24.41 19.67
CA LEU A 639 35.46 23.74 18.56
C LEU A 639 36.94 24.12 18.57
N VAL A 640 37.81 23.14 18.30
CA VAL A 640 39.26 23.32 18.23
C VAL A 640 39.67 23.30 16.77
N SER A 641 40.33 24.37 16.34
CA SER A 641 40.88 24.48 14.99
C SER A 641 42.05 23.52 14.77
N GLU A 642 42.39 23.25 13.52
CA GLU A 642 43.56 22.43 13.20
C GLU A 642 44.87 23.04 13.72
N ALA A 643 44.99 24.37 13.71
CA ALA A 643 46.14 25.09 14.25
C ALA A 643 46.28 24.90 15.77
N GLU A 644 45.17 24.99 16.52
CA GLU A 644 45.15 24.76 17.98
C GLU A 644 45.47 23.30 18.34
N ARG A 645 44.98 22.33 17.56
CA ARG A 645 45.35 20.92 17.75
C ARG A 645 46.84 20.68 17.52
N ARG A 646 47.42 21.28 16.48
CA ARG A 646 48.87 21.23 16.22
C ARG A 646 49.68 21.92 17.33
N ALA A 647 49.09 22.91 18.01
CA ALA A 647 49.67 23.58 19.17
C ALA A 647 49.48 22.80 20.50
N GLY A 648 48.85 21.63 20.47
CA GLY A 648 48.72 20.73 21.63
C GLY A 648 47.49 20.95 22.49
N VAL A 649 46.46 21.67 22.01
CA VAL A 649 45.19 21.81 22.75
C VAL A 649 44.49 20.45 22.86
N PRO A 650 44.15 19.97 24.08
CA PRO A 650 43.41 18.73 24.26
C PRO A 650 42.05 18.76 23.56
N ALA A 651 41.83 17.82 22.65
CA ALA A 651 40.60 17.73 21.87
C ALA A 651 40.21 16.28 21.59
N ALA A 652 38.90 16.06 21.35
CA ALA A 652 38.37 14.78 20.89
C ALA A 652 37.54 14.97 19.61
N PRO A 653 37.50 13.98 18.71
CA PRO A 653 36.70 14.03 17.50
C PRO A 653 35.20 14.06 17.83
N LEU A 654 34.46 14.90 17.12
CA LEU A 654 33.00 14.97 17.13
C LEU A 654 32.46 14.04 16.03
N VAL A 655 31.71 13.00 16.43
CA VAL A 655 31.15 12.02 15.50
C VAL A 655 29.70 11.71 15.85
N SER A 656 28.90 11.28 14.88
CA SER A 656 27.57 10.73 15.19
C SER A 656 27.69 9.35 15.83
N LEU A 657 26.84 9.04 16.83
CA LEU A 657 26.81 7.71 17.48
C LEU A 657 26.58 6.58 16.46
N ARG A 658 25.81 6.86 15.41
CA ARG A 658 25.53 5.91 14.31
C ARG A 658 26.77 5.61 13.48
N PHE A 659 27.62 6.61 13.22
CA PHE A 659 28.88 6.43 12.51
C PHE A 659 29.89 5.68 13.38
N ALA A 660 30.04 6.11 14.63
CA ALA A 660 30.96 5.52 15.58
C ALA A 660 30.75 4.00 15.64
N ALA A 661 29.50 3.57 15.77
CA ALA A 661 29.15 2.15 15.92
C ALA A 661 29.37 1.25 14.69
N GLY A 662 29.75 1.80 13.52
CA GLY A 662 30.06 1.04 12.30
C GLY A 662 31.54 0.74 12.07
N ALA A 663 32.47 1.37 12.81
CA ALA A 663 33.90 1.35 12.50
C ALA A 663 34.82 0.91 13.67
N PHE A 664 34.26 0.38 14.75
CA PHE A 664 35.02 0.14 15.99
C PHE A 664 35.86 -1.13 15.99
N SER A 665 37.12 -0.99 15.58
CA SER A 665 38.22 -1.75 16.18
C SER A 665 39.52 -0.93 16.33
N GLU A 666 39.63 0.26 15.71
CA GLU A 666 40.85 1.07 15.72
C GLU A 666 40.55 2.56 15.94
N GLY A 667 41.34 3.24 16.78
CA GLY A 667 41.19 4.67 17.06
C GLY A 667 41.32 5.58 15.83
N GLN A 668 42.02 5.12 14.79
CA GLN A 668 42.18 5.81 13.51
C GLN A 668 40.84 6.05 12.78
N ALA A 669 39.86 5.14 12.92
CA ALA A 669 38.59 5.26 12.22
C ALA A 669 37.69 6.38 12.78
N LEU A 670 37.89 6.79 14.04
CA LEU A 670 37.17 7.90 14.64
C LEU A 670 37.68 9.26 14.16
N ASP A 671 38.99 9.35 13.91
CA ASP A 671 39.62 10.58 13.42
C ASP A 671 39.24 10.85 11.96
N GLU A 672 39.16 9.81 11.11
CA GLU A 672 38.72 9.92 9.71
C GLU A 672 37.24 10.29 9.55
N GLY A 673 36.41 9.95 10.54
CA GLY A 673 34.97 10.26 10.56
C GLY A 673 34.58 11.53 11.31
N ALA A 674 35.55 12.29 11.81
CA ALA A 674 35.30 13.47 12.64
C ALA A 674 34.68 14.62 11.83
N GLU A 675 33.48 15.05 12.20
CA GLU A 675 32.82 16.24 11.62
C GLU A 675 33.47 17.54 12.11
N ALA A 676 34.00 17.52 13.33
CA ALA A 676 34.75 18.60 13.96
C ALA A 676 35.60 18.04 15.12
N TRP A 677 36.34 18.91 15.80
CA TRP A 677 37.07 18.58 17.02
C TRP A 677 36.63 19.47 18.16
N VAL A 678 36.39 18.89 19.34
CA VAL A 678 35.86 19.57 20.51
C VAL A 678 36.91 19.61 21.61
N ALA A 679 37.07 20.78 22.24
CA ALA A 679 38.00 20.93 23.35
C ALA A 679 37.55 20.07 24.53
N LEU A 680 38.47 19.31 25.10
CA LEU A 680 38.20 18.55 26.32
C LEU A 680 38.33 19.47 27.54
N PRO A 681 37.58 19.23 28.63
CA PRO A 681 37.79 19.95 29.88
C PRO A 681 39.22 19.76 30.40
N ASP A 682 39.77 20.76 31.09
CA ASP A 682 41.18 20.77 31.53
C ASP A 682 41.58 19.57 32.41
N TRP A 683 40.60 18.96 33.08
CA TRP A 683 40.78 17.76 33.92
C TRP A 683 40.70 16.43 33.14
N VAL A 684 40.44 16.46 31.83
CA VAL A 684 40.35 15.27 30.97
C VAL A 684 41.57 15.22 30.06
N ALA A 685 42.47 14.29 30.32
CA ALA A 685 43.60 14.01 29.43
C ALA A 685 43.10 13.38 28.12
N PRO A 686 43.58 13.83 26.95
CA PRO A 686 43.26 13.22 25.67
C PRO A 686 43.85 11.80 25.63
N ALA A 687 43.07 10.84 25.15
CA ALA A 687 43.47 9.44 25.04
C ALA A 687 42.88 8.82 23.76
N PRO A 688 43.57 7.82 23.16
CA PRO A 688 43.03 7.12 22.00
C PRO A 688 41.64 6.53 22.27
N GLY A 689 40.73 6.68 21.32
CA GLY A 689 39.36 6.17 21.41
C GLY A 689 38.38 7.05 22.19
N LEU A 690 38.78 8.24 22.67
CA LEU A 690 37.82 9.24 23.15
C LEU A 690 37.12 9.92 21.99
N PHE A 691 35.81 10.14 22.09
CA PHE A 691 35.03 10.89 21.10
C PHE A 691 33.83 11.58 21.75
N VAL A 692 33.36 12.66 21.14
CA VAL A 692 32.16 13.39 21.56
C VAL A 692 31.01 13.08 20.60
N ALA A 693 29.83 12.80 21.14
CA ALA A 693 28.62 12.60 20.35
C ALA A 693 27.39 13.14 21.08
N GLN A 694 26.37 13.52 20.32
CA GLN A 694 25.08 13.92 20.89
C GLN A 694 24.26 12.67 21.23
N VAL A 695 23.62 12.67 22.39
CA VAL A 695 22.67 11.63 22.80
C VAL A 695 21.26 12.14 22.52
N GLU A 696 20.51 11.38 21.72
CA GLU A 696 19.09 11.61 21.44
C GLU A 696 18.27 10.53 22.16
N GLY A 697 17.14 10.93 22.75
CA GLY A 697 16.24 10.01 23.47
C GLY A 697 16.13 10.29 24.97
N GLU A 698 15.04 9.81 25.57
CA GLU A 698 14.65 10.09 26.95
C GLU A 698 14.88 8.90 27.89
N SER A 699 15.30 7.75 27.37
CA SER A 699 15.52 6.52 28.15
C SER A 699 16.61 6.58 29.22
N MET A 700 17.46 7.62 29.23
CA MET A 700 18.53 7.86 30.20
C MET A 700 18.46 9.25 30.84
N ASN A 701 17.34 9.98 30.71
CA ASN A 701 17.24 11.41 31.03
C ASN A 701 17.54 11.80 32.49
N ARG A 702 17.46 10.87 33.45
CA ARG A 702 17.86 11.13 34.86
C ARG A 702 19.37 11.32 35.01
N ARG A 703 20.15 10.82 34.05
CA ARG A 703 21.62 10.87 34.09
C ARG A 703 22.23 11.57 32.89
N ILE A 704 21.59 11.46 31.73
CA ILE A 704 22.05 11.99 30.45
C ILE A 704 20.85 12.66 29.78
N PRO A 705 20.74 14.00 29.84
CA PRO A 705 19.62 14.72 29.24
C PRO A 705 19.53 14.48 27.72
N GLY A 706 18.33 14.35 27.19
CA GLY A 706 18.09 14.28 25.74
C GLY A 706 18.65 15.52 25.03
N GLY A 707 19.35 15.32 23.91
CA GLY A 707 20.02 16.37 23.15
C GLY A 707 21.36 16.85 23.73
N SER A 708 21.84 16.27 24.84
CA SER A 708 23.12 16.64 25.43
C SER A 708 24.33 16.08 24.67
N TRP A 709 25.45 16.79 24.74
CA TRP A 709 26.73 16.36 24.18
C TRP A 709 27.52 15.58 25.23
N ASN A 710 28.01 14.40 24.85
CA ASN A 710 28.59 13.46 25.80
C ASN A 710 29.94 12.94 25.30
N LEU A 711 30.86 12.78 26.24
CA LEU A 711 32.17 12.18 26.01
C LEU A 711 32.08 10.66 26.23
N PHE A 712 32.57 9.92 25.26
CA PHE A 712 32.58 8.46 25.25
C PHE A 712 33.99 7.92 25.08
N ARG A 713 34.19 6.68 25.52
CA ARG A 713 35.37 5.86 25.21
C ARG A 713 34.95 4.66 24.35
N ALA A 714 35.50 4.56 23.16
CA ALA A 714 35.35 3.41 22.28
C ALA A 714 36.02 2.15 22.85
N ALA A 715 35.44 0.98 22.59
CA ALA A 715 36.02 -0.33 22.94
C ALA A 715 36.58 -0.42 24.38
N PRO A 716 35.76 -0.16 25.42
CA PRO A 716 36.24 -0.10 26.79
C PRO A 716 36.82 -1.44 27.26
N ALA A 717 38.06 -1.41 27.76
CA ALA A 717 38.72 -2.56 28.40
C ALA A 717 38.29 -2.70 29.88
N GLY A 718 38.20 -3.94 30.36
CA GLY A 718 37.86 -4.26 31.75
C GLY A 718 36.38 -4.53 32.01
N THR A 719 35.97 -4.52 33.29
CA THR A 719 34.58 -4.81 33.67
C THR A 719 33.61 -3.72 33.18
N ARG A 720 32.46 -4.17 32.67
CA ARG A 720 31.35 -3.33 32.18
C ARG A 720 30.23 -3.21 33.22
N GLU A 721 30.33 -3.98 34.31
CA GLU A 721 29.31 -4.06 35.35
C GLU A 721 29.06 -2.69 35.99
N GLY A 722 27.80 -2.26 35.98
CA GLY A 722 27.35 -0.99 36.54
C GLY A 722 27.64 0.25 35.69
N LYS A 723 28.36 0.13 34.57
CA LYS A 723 28.69 1.26 33.68
C LYS A 723 27.56 1.60 32.72
N ILE A 724 27.50 2.85 32.25
CA ILE A 724 26.60 3.25 31.17
C ILE A 724 27.34 3.05 29.85
N VAL A 725 26.76 2.24 28.98
CA VAL A 725 27.44 1.80 27.74
C VAL A 725 26.48 1.83 26.56
N VAL A 726 27.05 2.04 25.38
CA VAL A 726 26.36 1.88 24.10
C VAL A 726 26.46 0.41 23.71
N VAL A 727 25.32 -0.24 23.57
CA VAL A 727 25.21 -1.66 23.19
C VAL A 727 24.61 -1.79 21.81
N GLN A 728 25.23 -2.59 20.97
CA GLN A 728 24.70 -3.03 19.68
C GLN A 728 24.18 -4.47 19.79
N HIS A 729 22.96 -4.71 19.33
CA HIS A 729 22.41 -6.06 19.24
C HIS A 729 21.37 -6.17 18.12
N ARG A 730 21.36 -7.28 17.37
CA ARG A 730 20.45 -7.48 16.22
C ARG A 730 18.97 -7.55 16.62
N GLY A 731 18.68 -7.99 17.84
CA GLY A 731 17.33 -8.13 18.37
C GLY A 731 16.83 -6.95 19.24
N ILE A 732 17.62 -5.89 19.42
CA ILE A 732 17.20 -4.70 20.17
C ILE A 732 16.79 -3.63 19.18
N ALA A 733 15.55 -3.13 19.31
CA ALA A 733 15.13 -1.87 18.74
C ALA A 733 15.11 -0.84 19.88
N ASP A 734 15.90 0.23 19.73
CA ASP A 734 15.89 1.32 20.69
C ASP A 734 14.51 2.02 20.67
N PRO A 735 13.85 2.22 21.83
CA PRO A 735 12.50 2.76 21.88
C PRO A 735 12.40 4.20 21.34
N ASP A 736 13.49 4.97 21.43
CA ASP A 736 13.50 6.39 21.09
C ASP A 736 13.88 6.60 19.62
N THR A 737 14.79 5.78 19.09
CA THR A 737 15.37 5.99 17.76
C THR A 737 15.02 4.90 16.75
N GLY A 738 14.43 3.78 17.17
CA GLY A 738 14.18 2.59 16.35
C GLY A 738 15.46 1.94 15.80
N GLY A 739 16.64 2.37 16.28
CA GLY A 739 17.95 1.90 15.87
C GLY A 739 18.37 0.59 16.55
N ARG A 740 19.47 -0.01 16.09
CA ARG A 740 20.06 -1.25 16.66
C ARG A 740 21.03 -0.99 17.82
N TYR A 741 21.05 0.23 18.34
CA TYR A 741 21.96 0.69 19.37
C TYR A 741 21.17 1.30 20.51
N THR A 742 21.52 1.00 21.75
CA THR A 742 20.89 1.64 22.90
C THR A 742 21.94 2.01 23.95
N LEU A 743 21.74 3.16 24.60
CA LEU A 743 22.56 3.63 25.72
C LEU A 743 21.85 3.25 27.02
N LYS A 744 22.44 2.37 27.82
CA LYS A 744 21.83 1.85 29.06
C LYS A 744 22.88 1.54 30.12
N ARG A 745 22.47 1.45 31.38
CA ARG A 745 23.33 0.90 32.43
C ARG A 745 23.42 -0.62 32.27
N TYR A 746 24.64 -1.12 32.17
CA TYR A 746 24.93 -2.53 31.95
C TYR A 746 25.02 -3.28 33.28
N ARG A 747 24.29 -4.39 33.38
CA ARG A 747 24.44 -5.39 34.44
C ARG A 747 24.55 -6.78 33.84
N SER A 748 25.31 -7.66 34.47
CA SER A 748 25.49 -9.02 34.02
C SER A 748 25.48 -10.02 35.18
N GLU A 749 24.78 -11.13 34.99
CA GLU A 749 24.80 -12.27 35.90
C GLU A 749 25.76 -13.32 35.33
N LYS A 750 26.65 -13.83 36.19
CA LYS A 750 27.64 -14.87 35.83
C LYS A 750 27.36 -16.12 36.63
N VAL A 751 27.46 -17.27 35.97
CA VAL A 751 27.42 -18.59 36.61
C VAL A 751 28.79 -19.23 36.45
N ALA A 752 29.30 -19.82 37.54
CA ALA A 752 30.51 -20.61 37.53
C ALA A 752 30.27 -21.89 36.71
N ASP A 753 31.16 -22.20 35.78
CA ASP A 753 31.14 -23.49 35.10
C ASP A 753 31.77 -24.58 35.98
N GLU A 754 31.48 -25.84 35.67
CA GLU A 754 31.99 -27.00 36.40
C GLU A 754 33.51 -27.19 36.28
N ALA A 755 34.18 -26.41 35.42
CA ALA A 755 35.63 -26.45 35.17
C ALA A 755 36.39 -25.26 35.81
N GLY A 756 35.72 -24.41 36.59
CA GLY A 756 36.33 -23.27 37.29
C GLY A 756 36.39 -21.96 36.50
N GLY A 757 35.76 -21.88 35.31
CA GLY A 757 35.54 -20.66 34.55
C GLY A 757 34.21 -19.97 34.90
N TRP A 758 33.97 -18.80 34.31
CA TRP A 758 32.73 -18.03 34.50
C TRP A 758 32.12 -17.70 33.14
N ARG A 759 30.82 -17.95 32.97
CA ARG A 759 30.06 -17.51 31.79
C ARG A 759 28.95 -16.55 32.16
N HIS A 760 28.72 -15.55 31.31
CA HIS A 760 27.55 -14.68 31.43
C HIS A 760 26.31 -15.47 31.05
N THR A 761 25.33 -15.59 31.95
CA THR A 761 24.05 -16.24 31.67
C THR A 761 22.99 -15.22 31.26
N ARG A 762 23.13 -13.97 31.73
CA ARG A 762 22.13 -12.93 31.54
C ARG A 762 22.76 -11.54 31.52
N ILE A 763 22.34 -10.70 30.58
CA ILE A 763 22.66 -9.28 30.52
C ILE A 763 21.37 -8.49 30.71
N VAL A 764 21.41 -7.50 31.61
CA VAL A 764 20.30 -6.57 31.85
C VAL A 764 20.77 -5.16 31.52
N LEU A 765 20.10 -4.53 30.56
CA LEU A 765 20.33 -3.14 30.16
C LEU A 765 19.23 -2.28 30.78
N GLN A 766 19.60 -1.54 31.82
CA GLN A 766 18.67 -0.81 32.66
C GLN A 766 18.53 0.65 32.20
N PRO A 767 17.31 1.13 31.90
CA PRO A 767 17.06 2.54 31.65
C PRO A 767 17.13 3.35 32.94
N GLU A 768 17.43 4.64 32.81
CA GLU A 768 17.40 5.61 33.90
C GLU A 768 16.61 6.84 33.46
N SER A 769 15.29 6.65 33.32
CA SER A 769 14.35 7.69 32.90
C SER A 769 13.36 8.04 33.99
N ASP A 770 12.91 9.29 34.04
CA ASP A 770 11.74 9.73 34.81
C ASP A 770 10.43 9.62 34.01
N GLN A 771 10.51 9.30 32.72
CA GLN A 771 9.35 9.09 31.87
C GLN A 771 8.81 7.65 31.95
N PRO A 772 7.48 7.48 31.97
CA PRO A 772 6.86 6.16 31.94
C PRO A 772 7.05 5.50 30.56
N GLY A 773 7.36 4.20 30.53
CA GLY A 773 7.46 3.42 29.29
C GLY A 773 8.82 2.76 29.03
N TYR A 774 9.86 3.11 29.78
CA TYR A 774 11.19 2.50 29.66
C TYR A 774 11.37 1.31 30.62
N ALA A 775 11.26 0.09 30.10
CA ALA A 775 11.53 -1.14 30.85
C ALA A 775 12.98 -1.63 30.65
N PRO A 776 13.57 -2.38 31.60
CA PRO A 776 14.86 -3.04 31.41
C PRO A 776 14.83 -3.99 30.21
N ILE A 777 15.85 -3.94 29.37
CA ILE A 777 16.04 -4.92 28.29
C ILE A 777 16.83 -6.08 28.87
N VAL A 778 16.23 -7.27 28.89
CA VAL A 778 16.85 -8.49 29.43
C VAL A 778 17.25 -9.39 28.26
N LEU A 779 18.51 -9.78 28.22
CA LEU A 779 19.10 -10.66 27.22
C LEU A 779 19.60 -11.93 27.92
N GLU A 780 18.92 -13.05 27.69
CA GLU A 780 19.37 -14.37 28.15
C GLU A 780 20.38 -14.92 27.13
N LEU A 781 21.57 -15.33 27.56
CA LEU A 781 22.64 -15.77 26.67
C LEU A 781 22.68 -17.31 26.57
N GLY A 782 22.28 -17.85 25.42
CA GLY A 782 22.40 -19.28 25.10
C GLY A 782 23.78 -19.69 24.55
N PRO A 783 24.11 -20.99 24.48
CA PRO A 783 25.40 -21.49 24.00
C PRO A 783 25.71 -21.24 22.51
N GLU A 784 24.72 -20.83 21.70
CA GLU A 784 24.88 -20.54 20.25
C GLU A 784 24.29 -19.17 19.82
N GLN A 785 24.14 -18.18 20.71
CA GLN A 785 23.53 -16.89 20.36
C GLN A 785 24.53 -15.76 20.03
N ASP A 786 24.12 -14.92 19.07
CA ASP A 786 24.80 -13.72 18.55
C ASP A 786 25.37 -12.81 19.66
N GLU A 787 26.63 -12.36 19.50
CA GLU A 787 27.35 -11.53 20.48
C GLU A 787 26.66 -10.18 20.74
N VAL A 788 26.33 -9.90 22.00
CA VAL A 788 26.02 -8.55 22.48
C VAL A 788 27.31 -7.73 22.48
N GLN A 789 27.45 -6.81 21.52
CA GLN A 789 28.66 -5.99 21.40
C GLN A 789 28.49 -4.68 22.16
N VAL A 790 29.42 -4.41 23.08
CA VAL A 790 29.53 -3.11 23.76
C VAL A 790 30.52 -2.26 22.99
N VAL A 791 30.03 -1.22 22.33
CA VAL A 791 30.81 -0.42 21.37
C VAL A 791 31.46 0.80 22.00
N ALA A 792 30.85 1.37 23.04
CA ALA A 792 31.40 2.51 23.77
C ALA A 792 30.93 2.55 25.24
N GLU A 793 31.75 3.16 26.10
CA GLU A 793 31.43 3.53 27.48
C GLU A 793 31.18 5.04 27.57
N TRP A 794 30.09 5.44 28.22
CA TRP A 794 29.82 6.85 28.54
C TRP A 794 30.68 7.29 29.72
N LEU A 795 31.37 8.42 29.59
CA LEU A 795 32.23 8.97 30.64
C LEU A 795 31.57 10.15 31.35
N MET A 796 31.07 11.13 30.59
CA MET A 796 30.44 12.34 31.14
C MET A 796 29.63 13.09 30.08
N THR A 797 28.71 13.93 30.55
CA THR A 797 28.10 15.00 29.75
C THR A 797 29.04 16.20 29.72
N MET A 798 29.27 16.75 28.53
CA MET A 798 30.17 17.89 28.31
C MET A 798 29.52 19.17 28.87
N PRO A 799 30.26 20.00 29.62
CA PRO A 799 29.76 21.28 30.08
C PRO A 799 29.56 22.25 28.90
N PRO A 800 28.59 23.15 28.97
CA PRO A 800 28.45 24.21 27.99
C PRO A 800 29.63 25.20 28.07
N HIS A 801 30.08 25.68 26.91
CA HIS A 801 31.15 26.67 26.78
C HIS A 801 30.64 28.02 27.32
N GLY A 802 31.04 28.35 28.55
CA GLY A 802 30.63 29.58 29.24
C GLY A 802 30.55 29.47 30.77
N ASP A 803 30.54 28.25 31.32
CA ASP A 803 30.51 28.02 32.78
C ASP A 803 31.86 27.50 33.31
N GLY A 804 32.89 28.36 33.26
CA GLY A 804 34.21 28.15 33.86
C GLY A 804 34.68 29.42 34.56
#